data_AF-A0A2N2H528-F1
#
_entry.id   AF-A0A2N2H528-F1
#
_cell.length_a   1.000
_cell.length_b   1.000
_cell.length_c   1.000
_cell.angle_alpha   90.00
_cell.angle_beta   90.00
_cell.angle_gamma   90.00
#
_symmetry.space_group_name_H-M   'P 1'
#
loop_
_entity.id
_entity.type
_entity.pdbx_description
1 polymer ?
#
loop_
_entity_poly.entity_id
_entity_poly.type
_entity_poly.pdbx_seq_one_letter_code
_entity_poly.pdbx_strand_id
1 'polypeptide(L)'
;MTETRVYISGMGVISCLGTGVLETTDAIRKGLSGLGPLTLFPIACADPAGQVSGLIQTEAVPRTHQLARLAADQAMAASDDGTVDAIVLGTTTGGMSTTEVLLEKKKDDPRLFRHHSAASVAEDLARRYRCKGPAITICTACSSGAVAIKLALEMLRAGLAERVLAGGADSLCRLTYYGFKSLQLIDPEGSRPLDKDRRGMSLSEGAAMLLLSSNRPDNPVAELLGTGLSCDAYHPVKPHPKGRGALAAMRAAIRDAGISESDIDYINLHGTGTPDNDLAEAEAIRSLFPDEKPSMSSVKGGFGHSLAAAGAIETVVSAISISNSLIPANVGCSLPDADLKLNPVMKPTGKPVECVLSNSFGFGGNNASVVIAVPGKHCSPAPSLKMEPMAVLGYACLTGAGDTKSTMASLLAGRGCKGALPLQEISRNLSSQVVRRLKRLPRLALSLAIAAHENSGRAVPPSSVFLGTGWGALSETCDFLAGIFETGGRFPSPTDFVGSVHNGPAGQVALHFQSTGFNITTSGGDHSFEQALMAAHLLTRSGDDSAFVMGADESHPILSKCFDESVLTDKILSDGGGAFCLGKGNGEPGLYIRLSFYENVENNPEVISSLTGRLGGQDRIKSAYGAVLTGMPGACRREGEEQFQRFLSLAAFENPVIDYRRLAGEFASSSAVAAVLAAGFMEEGKIPGPLCSGQPLPLNGKGVLVLGLGKFVTAVEVFRR
;
A
#
# COMPACT_ATOMS: atom_id res chain seq x y z
N MET A 1 2.55 13.79 27.03
CA MET A 1 2.46 13.59 25.58
C MET A 1 1.15 14.25 25.15
N THR A 2 1.15 15.09 24.12
CA THR A 2 -0.09 15.70 23.62
C THR A 2 -0.89 14.64 22.88
N GLU A 3 -2.16 14.47 23.23
CA GLU A 3 -3.10 13.61 22.52
C GLU A 3 -3.53 14.33 21.23
N THR A 4 -3.29 13.69 20.07
CA THR A 4 -3.69 14.25 18.78
C THR A 4 -5.00 13.58 18.36
N ARG A 5 -6.09 14.34 18.39
CA ARG A 5 -7.39 13.92 17.85
C ARG A 5 -7.39 14.06 16.34
N VAL A 6 -8.11 13.18 15.64
CA VAL A 6 -8.19 13.22 14.18
C VAL A 6 -9.64 13.23 13.74
N TYR A 7 -10.00 14.28 13.01
CA TYR A 7 -11.36 14.53 12.54
C TYR A 7 -11.48 14.21 11.06
N ILE A 8 -12.66 13.72 10.67
CA ILE A 8 -13.09 13.70 9.27
C ILE A 8 -13.69 15.09 8.98
N SER A 9 -12.93 15.92 8.29
CA SER A 9 -13.31 17.31 7.96
C SER A 9 -14.08 17.41 6.66
N GLY A 10 -13.92 16.42 5.77
CA GLY A 10 -14.69 16.29 4.55
C GLY A 10 -14.66 14.85 4.05
N MET A 11 -15.67 14.45 3.30
CA MET A 11 -15.75 13.12 2.70
C MET A 11 -16.44 13.15 1.34
N GLY A 12 -16.02 12.26 0.46
CA GLY A 12 -16.61 12.07 -0.86
C GLY A 12 -16.69 10.59 -1.21
N VAL A 13 -17.70 10.23 -1.99
CA VAL A 13 -17.95 8.83 -2.38
C VAL A 13 -18.57 8.76 -3.77
N ILE A 14 -18.02 7.88 -4.60
CA ILE A 14 -18.51 7.55 -5.93
C ILE A 14 -18.67 6.03 -5.99
N SER A 15 -19.89 5.58 -6.28
CA SER A 15 -20.23 4.16 -6.33
C SER A 15 -21.40 3.92 -7.28
N CYS A 16 -21.73 2.65 -7.53
CA CYS A 16 -22.94 2.29 -8.28
C CYS A 16 -24.26 2.68 -7.57
N LEU A 17 -24.23 2.92 -6.26
CA LEU A 17 -25.41 3.28 -5.46
C LEU A 17 -25.66 4.79 -5.40
N GLY A 18 -24.66 5.59 -5.74
CA GLY A 18 -24.73 7.04 -5.64
C GLY A 18 -23.39 7.67 -5.95
N THR A 19 -23.45 8.88 -6.50
CA THR A 19 -22.30 9.63 -6.97
C THR A 19 -21.96 10.82 -6.09
N GLY A 20 -22.39 10.74 -4.82
CA GLY A 20 -22.03 11.65 -3.75
C GLY A 20 -22.70 11.23 -2.45
N VAL A 21 -22.26 11.82 -1.35
CA VAL A 21 -22.70 11.47 0.02
C VAL A 21 -24.23 11.50 0.16
N LEU A 22 -24.90 12.51 -0.39
CA LEU A 22 -26.36 12.66 -0.28
C LEU A 22 -27.11 11.55 -1.03
N GLU A 23 -26.77 11.31 -2.30
CA GLU A 23 -27.37 10.25 -3.11
C GLU A 23 -27.15 8.88 -2.48
N THR A 24 -25.93 8.62 -2.01
CA THR A 24 -25.58 7.37 -1.33
C THR A 24 -26.37 7.20 -0.04
N THR A 25 -26.52 8.27 0.77
CA THR A 25 -27.32 8.23 2.01
C THR A 25 -28.78 7.89 1.72
N ASP A 26 -29.37 8.52 0.70
CA ASP A 26 -30.75 8.28 0.30
C ASP A 26 -30.96 6.87 -0.24
N ALA A 27 -29.98 6.33 -0.98
CA ALA A 27 -30.01 4.96 -1.46
C ALA A 27 -29.92 3.93 -0.31
N ILE A 28 -29.06 4.18 0.69
CA ILE A 28 -28.96 3.37 1.92
C ILE A 28 -30.29 3.41 2.68
N ARG A 29 -30.90 4.59 2.86
CA ARG A 29 -32.18 4.75 3.57
C ARG A 29 -33.31 3.95 2.92
N LYS A 30 -33.26 3.79 1.59
CA LYS A 30 -34.22 3.02 0.80
C LYS A 30 -33.86 1.53 0.68
N GLY A 31 -32.68 1.11 1.15
CA GLY A 31 -32.21 -0.28 1.05
C GLY A 31 -32.00 -0.75 -0.39
N LEU A 32 -31.53 0.15 -1.27
CA LEU A 32 -31.36 -0.14 -2.69
C LEU A 32 -30.10 -0.99 -2.98
N SER A 33 -30.08 -1.62 -4.15
CA SER A 33 -28.89 -2.21 -4.74
C SER A 33 -28.54 -1.49 -6.04
N GLY A 34 -27.26 -1.19 -6.22
CA GLY A 34 -26.70 -0.63 -7.46
C GLY A 34 -26.12 -1.70 -8.39
N LEU A 35 -26.34 -2.98 -8.10
CA LEU A 35 -25.85 -4.09 -8.91
C LEU A 35 -26.67 -4.23 -10.19
N GLY A 36 -25.99 -4.37 -11.33
CA GLY A 36 -26.59 -4.59 -12.64
C GLY A 36 -25.68 -5.42 -13.54
N PRO A 37 -26.08 -5.73 -14.78
CA PRO A 37 -25.25 -6.51 -15.69
C PRO A 37 -23.95 -5.77 -16.03
N LEU A 38 -22.81 -6.47 -15.98
CA LEU A 38 -21.51 -5.90 -16.39
C LEU A 38 -21.50 -5.56 -17.90
N THR A 39 -21.22 -4.31 -18.24
CA THR A 39 -21.24 -3.80 -19.64
C THR A 39 -19.96 -3.06 -20.04
N LEU A 40 -19.04 -2.79 -19.11
CA LEU A 40 -17.77 -2.11 -19.41
C LEU A 40 -16.85 -2.85 -20.41
N PHE A 41 -16.96 -4.17 -20.48
CA PHE A 41 -16.25 -5.01 -21.45
C PHE A 41 -17.07 -6.28 -21.72
N PRO A 42 -16.90 -6.92 -22.90
CA PRO A 42 -17.67 -8.11 -23.24
C PRO A 42 -17.34 -9.27 -22.30
N ILE A 43 -18.39 -9.92 -21.79
CA ILE A 43 -18.31 -11.15 -21.00
C ILE A 43 -19.32 -12.17 -21.53
N ALA A 44 -19.08 -13.46 -21.28
CA ALA A 44 -19.92 -14.55 -21.81
C ALA A 44 -21.23 -14.77 -21.04
N CYS A 45 -21.37 -14.17 -19.86
CA CYS A 45 -22.50 -14.32 -18.94
C CYS A 45 -23.04 -12.94 -18.54
N ALA A 46 -24.17 -12.90 -17.83
CA ALA A 46 -24.76 -11.66 -17.33
C ALA A 46 -24.48 -11.47 -15.82
N ASP A 47 -23.24 -11.72 -15.40
CA ASP A 47 -22.85 -11.64 -13.99
C ASP A 47 -23.12 -10.22 -13.44
N PRO A 48 -23.80 -10.07 -12.29
CA PRO A 48 -24.07 -8.76 -11.70
C PRO A 48 -22.80 -8.09 -11.15
N ALA A 49 -22.62 -6.81 -11.48
CA ALA A 49 -21.54 -5.95 -11.03
C ALA A 49 -22.03 -4.53 -10.70
N GLY A 50 -21.35 -3.85 -9.78
CA GLY A 50 -21.62 -2.45 -9.45
C GLY A 50 -20.80 -1.51 -10.31
N GLN A 51 -21.42 -0.87 -11.31
CA GLN A 51 -20.78 0.08 -12.23
C GLN A 51 -21.25 1.51 -11.98
N VAL A 52 -20.33 2.48 -12.05
CA VAL A 52 -20.63 3.91 -11.97
C VAL A 52 -21.09 4.41 -13.35
N SER A 53 -22.30 4.97 -13.43
CA SER A 53 -22.89 5.42 -14.71
C SER A 53 -22.87 6.95 -14.83
N GLY A 54 -22.81 7.45 -16.07
CA GLY A 54 -23.11 8.86 -16.41
C GLY A 54 -22.08 9.94 -16.04
N LEU A 55 -21.10 9.65 -15.18
CA LEU A 55 -20.11 10.65 -14.73
C LEU A 55 -18.70 10.51 -15.33
N ILE A 56 -18.38 9.34 -15.87
CA ILE A 56 -17.05 9.08 -16.42
C ILE A 56 -17.03 9.59 -17.85
N GLN A 57 -16.33 10.71 -18.05
CA GLN A 57 -16.14 11.32 -19.36
C GLN A 57 -14.98 10.63 -20.09
N THR A 58 -14.88 10.85 -21.40
CA THR A 58 -13.64 10.54 -22.15
C THR A 58 -12.57 11.58 -21.80
N GLU A 59 -12.09 11.58 -20.55
CA GLU A 59 -10.96 12.39 -20.12
C GLU A 59 -9.61 11.80 -20.57
N ALA A 60 -8.55 12.60 -20.44
CA ALA A 60 -7.17 12.20 -20.74
C ALA A 60 -6.59 11.16 -19.75
N VAL A 61 -7.29 10.84 -18.65
CA VAL A 61 -6.82 9.92 -17.60
C VAL A 61 -7.72 8.68 -17.48
N PRO A 62 -7.18 7.53 -17.02
CA PRO A 62 -7.96 6.30 -16.87
C PRO A 62 -9.15 6.40 -15.90
N ARG A 63 -10.07 5.44 -16.00
CA ARG A 63 -11.33 5.40 -15.23
C ARG A 63 -11.10 5.49 -13.70
N THR A 64 -10.13 4.76 -13.16
CA THR A 64 -9.77 4.82 -11.73
C THR A 64 -9.40 6.23 -11.28
N HIS A 65 -8.69 7.00 -12.11
CA HIS A 65 -8.30 8.37 -11.80
C HIS A 65 -9.51 9.29 -11.76
N GLN A 66 -10.43 9.15 -12.72
CA GLN A 66 -11.66 9.95 -12.76
C GLN A 66 -12.52 9.70 -11.51
N LEU A 67 -12.69 8.43 -11.11
CA LEU A 67 -13.39 8.07 -9.87
C LEU A 67 -12.72 8.72 -8.65
N ALA A 68 -11.39 8.61 -8.55
CA ALA A 68 -10.62 9.21 -7.45
C ALA A 68 -10.75 10.73 -7.40
N ARG A 69 -10.67 11.42 -8.55
CA ARG A 69 -10.85 12.88 -8.67
C ARG A 69 -12.22 13.32 -8.17
N LEU A 70 -13.29 12.68 -8.66
CA LEU A 70 -14.66 13.02 -8.29
C LEU A 70 -14.90 12.85 -6.78
N ALA A 71 -14.42 11.75 -6.18
CA ALA A 71 -14.51 11.54 -4.74
C ALA A 71 -13.65 12.55 -3.96
N ALA A 72 -12.44 12.85 -4.43
CA ALA A 72 -11.56 13.82 -3.80
C ALA A 72 -12.13 15.25 -3.86
N ASP A 73 -12.75 15.65 -4.98
CA ASP A 73 -13.36 16.97 -5.15
C ASP A 73 -14.46 17.21 -4.12
N GLN A 74 -15.28 16.18 -3.86
CA GLN A 74 -16.29 16.21 -2.81
C GLN A 74 -15.67 16.30 -1.41
N ALA A 75 -14.63 15.50 -1.13
CA ALA A 75 -13.95 15.52 0.17
C ALA A 75 -13.26 16.87 0.44
N MET A 76 -12.77 17.53 -0.60
CA MET A 76 -12.07 18.82 -0.54
C MET A 76 -13.01 20.03 -0.66
N ALA A 77 -14.31 19.85 -0.87
CA ALA A 77 -15.25 20.95 -1.13
C ALA A 77 -15.32 22.00 -0.01
N ALA A 78 -15.08 21.60 1.24
CA ALA A 78 -15.04 22.49 2.41
C ALA A 78 -13.62 22.97 2.78
N SER A 79 -12.62 22.70 1.93
CA SER A 79 -11.23 23.12 2.15
C SER A 79 -11.01 24.57 1.74
N ASP A 80 -10.64 25.44 2.69
CA ASP A 80 -10.45 26.88 2.43
C ASP A 80 -9.34 27.22 1.41
N ASP A 81 -8.23 26.48 1.43
CA ASP A 81 -7.05 26.75 0.61
C ASP A 81 -6.87 25.78 -0.58
N GLY A 82 -7.72 24.75 -0.66
CA GLY A 82 -7.60 23.63 -1.59
C GLY A 82 -6.27 22.87 -1.56
N THR A 83 -5.56 22.80 -0.43
CA THR A 83 -4.28 22.06 -0.30
C THR A 83 -4.29 21.01 0.80
N VAL A 84 -3.36 20.05 0.70
CA VAL A 84 -3.09 19.03 1.72
C VAL A 84 -1.59 18.79 1.87
N ASP A 85 -1.17 18.34 3.05
CA ASP A 85 0.24 18.06 3.33
C ASP A 85 0.69 16.72 2.75
N ALA A 86 -0.22 15.75 2.65
CA ALA A 86 0.04 14.43 2.13
C ALA A 86 -1.21 13.79 1.49
N ILE A 87 -0.96 12.81 0.63
CA ILE A 87 -1.98 11.94 0.03
C ILE A 87 -1.64 10.50 0.32
N VAL A 88 -2.63 9.72 0.78
CA VAL A 88 -2.48 8.27 0.97
C VAL A 88 -3.66 7.56 0.30
N LEU A 89 -3.38 6.80 -0.75
CA LEU A 89 -4.41 6.19 -1.59
C LEU A 89 -4.25 4.68 -1.69
N GLY A 90 -5.34 3.95 -1.44
CA GLY A 90 -5.45 2.53 -1.74
C GLY A 90 -5.91 2.29 -3.19
N THR A 91 -5.18 1.48 -3.96
CA THR A 91 -5.63 1.00 -5.29
C THR A 91 -5.01 -0.36 -5.59
N THR A 92 -5.68 -1.18 -6.39
CA THR A 92 -5.12 -2.44 -6.93
C THR A 92 -5.06 -2.45 -8.45
N THR A 93 -5.77 -1.52 -9.10
CA THR A 93 -5.92 -1.48 -10.55
C THR A 93 -5.15 -0.36 -11.21
N GLY A 94 -4.93 0.80 -10.56
CA GLY A 94 -4.28 1.93 -11.21
C GLY A 94 -4.92 2.25 -12.57
N GLY A 95 -4.12 2.29 -13.64
CA GLY A 95 -4.60 2.44 -15.03
C GLY A 95 -4.88 1.13 -15.80
N MET A 96 -5.04 -0.01 -15.12
CA MET A 96 -5.11 -1.34 -15.75
C MET A 96 -6.18 -1.46 -16.86
N SER A 97 -7.35 -0.83 -16.71
CA SER A 97 -8.41 -0.83 -17.72
C SER A 97 -7.95 -0.25 -19.08
N THR A 98 -7.01 0.69 -19.05
CA THR A 98 -6.40 1.25 -20.26
C THR A 98 -5.21 0.39 -20.71
N THR A 99 -4.38 -0.08 -19.77
CA THR A 99 -3.25 -0.97 -20.05
C THR A 99 -3.68 -2.23 -20.82
N GLU A 100 -4.76 -2.89 -20.39
CA GLU A 100 -5.21 -4.13 -21.03
C GLU A 100 -5.60 -3.92 -22.51
N VAL A 101 -6.23 -2.79 -22.83
CA VAL A 101 -6.60 -2.43 -24.22
C VAL A 101 -5.37 -2.13 -25.06
N LEU A 102 -4.36 -1.48 -24.49
CA LEU A 102 -3.11 -1.17 -25.18
C LEU A 102 -2.29 -2.43 -25.46
N LEU A 103 -2.18 -3.32 -24.47
CA LEU A 103 -1.47 -4.61 -24.61
C LEU A 103 -2.18 -5.54 -25.60
N GLU A 104 -3.52 -5.62 -25.58
CA GLU A 104 -4.30 -6.40 -26.56
C GLU A 104 -4.05 -5.90 -28.00
N LYS A 105 -3.91 -4.57 -28.16
CA LYS A 105 -3.55 -3.93 -29.44
C LYS A 105 -2.04 -4.01 -29.76
N LYS A 106 -1.26 -4.73 -28.96
CA LYS A 106 0.19 -4.89 -29.08
C LYS A 106 0.94 -3.56 -29.19
N LYS A 107 0.49 -2.56 -28.42
CA LYS A 107 1.21 -1.29 -28.29
C LYS A 107 2.39 -1.46 -27.34
N ASP A 108 3.50 -0.83 -27.68
CA ASP A 108 4.79 -0.92 -26.98
C ASP A 108 5.40 0.46 -26.69
N ASP A 109 4.76 1.55 -27.12
CA ASP A 109 5.18 2.93 -26.81
C ASP A 109 4.92 3.25 -25.33
N PRO A 110 5.97 3.46 -24.51
CA PRO A 110 5.81 3.67 -23.06
C PRO A 110 4.96 4.89 -22.71
N ARG A 111 4.94 5.90 -23.60
CA ARG A 111 4.17 7.13 -23.38
C ARG A 111 2.67 6.87 -23.30
N LEU A 112 2.19 5.80 -23.93
CA LEU A 112 0.79 5.36 -23.85
C LEU A 112 0.47 4.70 -22.51
N PHE A 113 1.48 4.14 -21.83
CA PHE A 113 1.37 3.44 -20.55
C PHE A 113 1.72 4.31 -19.34
N ARG A 114 1.87 5.63 -19.50
CA ARG A 114 2.22 6.59 -18.43
C ARG A 114 1.32 6.54 -17.18
N HIS A 115 0.11 5.97 -17.28
CA HIS A 115 -0.82 5.78 -16.17
C HIS A 115 -0.93 4.32 -15.70
N HIS A 116 -0.09 3.41 -16.19
CA HIS A 116 -0.11 2.00 -15.79
C HIS A 116 0.16 1.85 -14.30
N SER A 117 1.19 2.53 -13.78
CA SER A 117 1.59 2.45 -12.37
C SER A 117 0.41 2.68 -11.44
N ALA A 118 0.27 1.87 -10.41
CA ALA A 118 -0.67 2.12 -9.31
C ALA A 118 -0.44 3.52 -8.70
N ALA A 119 0.81 3.99 -8.66
CA ALA A 119 1.20 5.30 -8.13
C ALA A 119 0.52 6.48 -8.85
N SER A 120 0.21 6.30 -10.14
CA SER A 120 -0.27 7.39 -11.00
C SER A 120 -1.55 8.04 -10.49
N VAL A 121 -2.40 7.29 -9.76
CA VAL A 121 -3.63 7.84 -9.18
C VAL A 121 -3.33 8.79 -8.02
N ALA A 122 -2.44 8.41 -7.10
CA ALA A 122 -2.03 9.28 -5.99
C ALA A 122 -1.24 10.50 -6.49
N GLU A 123 -0.37 10.31 -7.49
CA GLU A 123 0.38 11.40 -8.14
C GLU A 123 -0.54 12.40 -8.84
N ASP A 124 -1.59 11.92 -9.50
CA ASP A 124 -2.58 12.78 -10.15
C ASP A 124 -3.35 13.64 -9.14
N LEU A 125 -3.76 13.05 -8.01
CA LEU A 125 -4.37 13.83 -6.91
C LEU A 125 -3.35 14.80 -6.30
N ALA A 126 -2.08 14.43 -6.18
CA ALA A 126 -1.04 15.30 -5.63
C ALA A 126 -0.86 16.55 -6.48
N ARG A 127 -0.84 16.39 -7.81
CA ARG A 127 -0.86 17.52 -8.75
C ARG A 127 -2.13 18.35 -8.60
N ARG A 128 -3.30 17.72 -8.53
CA ARG A 128 -4.59 18.41 -8.43
C ARG A 128 -4.71 19.30 -7.20
N TYR A 129 -4.22 18.84 -6.05
CA TYR A 129 -4.34 19.54 -4.77
C TYR A 129 -3.04 20.21 -4.31
N ARG A 130 -2.08 20.41 -5.22
CA ARG A 130 -0.80 21.08 -4.95
C ARG A 130 -0.05 20.51 -3.73
N CYS A 131 -0.16 19.20 -3.51
CA CYS A 131 0.44 18.50 -2.39
C CYS A 131 1.97 18.49 -2.55
N LYS A 132 2.68 19.12 -1.61
CA LYS A 132 4.15 19.15 -1.59
C LYS A 132 4.74 17.92 -0.92
N GLY A 133 4.07 17.37 0.08
CA GLY A 133 4.56 16.19 0.79
C GLY A 133 4.31 14.90 0.02
N PRO A 134 4.33 13.75 0.73
CA PRO A 134 4.33 12.45 0.10
C PRO A 134 2.98 12.10 -0.54
N ALA A 135 3.03 11.37 -1.66
CA ALA A 135 1.89 10.73 -2.31
C ALA A 135 2.07 9.20 -2.24
N ILE A 136 1.49 8.59 -1.21
CA ILE A 136 1.70 7.19 -0.87
C ILE A 136 0.62 6.33 -1.51
N THR A 137 1.03 5.23 -2.15
CA THR A 137 0.11 4.27 -2.78
C THR A 137 0.16 2.94 -2.05
N ILE A 138 -0.99 2.47 -1.59
CA ILE A 138 -1.16 1.23 -0.83
C ILE A 138 -1.86 0.18 -1.67
N CYS A 139 -1.26 -1.01 -1.74
CA CYS A 139 -1.75 -2.12 -2.54
C CYS A 139 -1.89 -3.39 -1.68
N THR A 140 -2.75 -3.38 -0.66
CA THR A 140 -3.02 -4.54 0.24
C THR A 140 -4.30 -5.29 -0.13
N ALA A 141 -4.61 -5.40 -1.42
CA ALA A 141 -5.86 -5.95 -1.94
C ALA A 141 -7.10 -5.20 -1.40
N CYS A 142 -8.13 -5.92 -0.96
CA CYS A 142 -9.42 -5.38 -0.53
C CYS A 142 -9.33 -4.40 0.65
N SER A 143 -8.28 -4.50 1.47
CA SER A 143 -8.10 -3.65 2.65
C SER A 143 -7.37 -2.33 2.37
N SER A 144 -6.93 -2.09 1.12
CA SER A 144 -6.03 -0.98 0.77
C SER A 144 -6.52 0.39 1.23
N GLY A 145 -7.80 0.73 1.01
CA GLY A 145 -8.37 2.00 1.46
C GLY A 145 -8.37 2.16 2.98
N ALA A 146 -8.62 1.09 3.74
CA ALA A 146 -8.57 1.12 5.21
C ALA A 146 -7.12 1.24 5.73
N VAL A 147 -6.16 0.58 5.07
CA VAL A 147 -4.73 0.72 5.39
C VAL A 147 -4.22 2.12 5.05
N ALA A 148 -4.70 2.73 3.95
CA ALA A 148 -4.40 4.11 3.61
C ALA A 148 -4.88 5.09 4.71
N ILE A 149 -6.09 4.87 5.23
CA ILE A 149 -6.63 5.63 6.37
C ILE A 149 -5.79 5.43 7.64
N LYS A 150 -5.32 4.21 7.93
CA LYS A 150 -4.38 3.94 9.04
C LYS A 150 -3.12 4.80 8.92
N LEU A 151 -2.48 4.78 7.75
CA LEU A 151 -1.25 5.54 7.52
C LEU A 151 -1.47 7.04 7.69
N ALA A 152 -2.57 7.58 7.15
CA ALA A 152 -2.92 8.98 7.33
C ALA A 152 -3.15 9.36 8.80
N LEU A 153 -3.84 8.50 9.57
CA LEU A 153 -4.03 8.68 11.01
C LEU A 153 -2.69 8.77 11.76
N GLU A 154 -1.75 7.86 11.45
CA GLU A 154 -0.45 7.87 12.12
C GLU A 154 0.42 9.05 11.68
N MET A 155 0.32 9.52 10.42
CA MET A 155 1.00 10.75 9.98
C MET A 155 0.52 11.98 10.76
N LEU A 156 -0.79 12.12 10.97
CA LEU A 156 -1.39 13.19 11.74
C LEU A 156 -0.98 13.11 13.22
N ARG A 157 -1.05 11.91 13.82
CA ARG A 157 -0.61 11.66 15.21
C ARG A 157 0.89 11.94 15.42
N ALA A 158 1.71 11.66 14.42
CA ALA A 158 3.14 11.92 14.43
C ALA A 158 3.49 13.40 14.19
N GLY A 159 2.51 14.25 13.86
CA GLY A 159 2.76 15.65 13.52
C GLY A 159 3.54 15.84 12.22
N LEU A 160 3.51 14.84 11.32
CA LEU A 160 4.13 14.94 9.99
C LEU A 160 3.25 15.69 9.00
N ALA A 161 1.96 15.80 9.31
CA ALA A 161 0.94 16.50 8.55
C ALA A 161 -0.10 17.07 9.52
N GLU A 162 -0.78 18.13 9.10
CA GLU A 162 -1.99 18.63 9.77
C GLU A 162 -3.25 18.24 8.98
N ARG A 163 -3.12 18.04 7.67
CA ARG A 163 -4.20 17.69 6.75
C ARG A 163 -3.74 16.62 5.76
N VAL A 164 -4.43 15.49 5.73
CA VAL A 164 -4.13 14.38 4.82
C VAL A 164 -5.38 13.99 4.04
N LEU A 165 -5.25 13.89 2.73
CA LEU A 165 -6.29 13.31 1.89
C LEU A 165 -6.06 11.80 1.80
N ALA A 166 -6.97 11.01 2.35
CA ALA A 166 -6.83 9.55 2.45
C ALA A 166 -8.04 8.81 1.90
N GLY A 167 -7.85 7.66 1.28
CA GLY A 167 -8.97 6.89 0.76
C GLY A 167 -8.56 5.75 -0.17
N GLY A 168 -9.44 5.39 -1.10
CA GLY A 168 -9.14 4.38 -2.11
C GLY A 168 -10.03 4.48 -3.34
N ALA A 169 -9.52 4.01 -4.47
CA ALA A 169 -10.19 4.01 -5.76
C ALA A 169 -9.79 2.80 -6.59
N ASP A 170 -10.77 2.17 -7.24
CA ASP A 170 -10.54 1.13 -8.25
C ASP A 170 -11.67 1.13 -9.30
N SER A 171 -11.28 0.88 -10.54
CA SER A 171 -12.22 0.62 -11.64
C SER A 171 -12.31 -0.88 -11.94
N LEU A 172 -13.38 -1.30 -12.60
CA LEU A 172 -13.49 -2.66 -13.11
C LEU A 172 -12.63 -2.81 -14.37
N CYS A 173 -11.89 -3.91 -14.44
CA CYS A 173 -11.09 -4.28 -15.62
C CYS A 173 -11.15 -5.80 -15.83
N ARG A 174 -10.72 -6.27 -17.00
CA ARG A 174 -10.74 -7.70 -17.34
C ARG A 174 -9.85 -8.50 -16.39
N LEU A 175 -8.71 -7.94 -16.00
CA LEU A 175 -7.78 -8.59 -15.06
C LEU A 175 -8.48 -8.98 -13.74
N THR A 176 -9.18 -8.03 -13.11
CA THR A 176 -9.86 -8.31 -11.83
C THR A 176 -11.06 -9.22 -12.04
N TYR A 177 -11.90 -8.95 -13.03
CA TYR A 177 -13.10 -9.77 -13.29
C TYR A 177 -12.77 -11.24 -13.58
N TYR A 178 -11.93 -11.51 -14.57
CA TYR A 178 -11.58 -12.89 -14.91
C TYR A 178 -10.74 -13.55 -13.82
N GLY A 179 -10.00 -12.76 -13.04
CA GLY A 179 -9.27 -13.22 -11.88
C GLY A 179 -10.19 -13.81 -10.82
N PHE A 180 -11.15 -13.03 -10.32
CA PHE A 180 -12.13 -13.52 -9.34
C PHE A 180 -13.03 -14.61 -9.93
N LYS A 181 -13.34 -14.57 -11.23
CA LYS A 181 -14.07 -15.65 -11.92
C LYS A 181 -13.29 -16.96 -11.92
N SER A 182 -11.97 -16.91 -12.15
CA SER A 182 -11.09 -18.10 -12.12
C SER A 182 -11.06 -18.77 -10.74
N LEU A 183 -11.23 -17.96 -9.68
CA LEU A 183 -11.31 -18.42 -8.29
C LEU A 183 -12.70 -18.90 -7.87
N GLN A 184 -13.69 -18.83 -8.77
CA GLN A 184 -15.10 -19.15 -8.49
C GLN A 184 -15.70 -18.28 -7.36
N LEU A 185 -15.29 -17.03 -7.28
CA LEU A 185 -15.73 -16.10 -6.23
C LEU A 185 -16.87 -15.17 -6.67
N ILE A 186 -17.31 -15.24 -7.93
CA ILE A 186 -18.40 -14.41 -8.46
C ILE A 186 -19.74 -15.14 -8.30
N ASP A 187 -20.69 -14.54 -7.58
CA ASP A 187 -22.07 -15.07 -7.51
C ASP A 187 -22.85 -14.65 -8.77
N PRO A 188 -23.34 -15.60 -9.60
CA PRO A 188 -24.09 -15.27 -10.82
C PRO A 188 -25.46 -14.61 -10.58
N GLU A 189 -25.97 -14.63 -9.34
CA GLU A 189 -27.25 -13.98 -8.98
C GLU A 189 -27.05 -12.68 -8.18
N GLY A 190 -25.81 -12.32 -7.88
CA GLY A 190 -25.48 -11.13 -7.09
C GLY A 190 -25.04 -11.44 -5.66
N SER A 191 -24.27 -10.53 -5.05
CA SER A 191 -23.80 -10.68 -3.67
C SER A 191 -24.95 -10.66 -2.66
N ARG A 192 -24.92 -11.64 -1.76
CA ARG A 192 -25.85 -11.79 -0.62
C ARG A 192 -25.09 -12.15 0.66
N PRO A 193 -24.34 -11.21 1.25
CA PRO A 193 -23.56 -11.46 2.45
C PRO A 193 -24.41 -12.05 3.57
N LEU A 194 -23.85 -13.03 4.28
CA LEU A 194 -24.48 -13.76 5.40
C LEU A 194 -25.73 -14.58 5.06
N ASP A 195 -26.18 -14.59 3.80
CA ASP A 195 -27.31 -15.42 3.39
C ASP A 195 -26.94 -16.91 3.38
N LYS A 196 -27.92 -17.77 3.69
CA LYS A 196 -27.76 -19.22 3.68
C LYS A 196 -27.33 -19.76 2.32
N ASP A 197 -27.80 -19.13 1.23
CA ASP A 197 -27.55 -19.56 -0.14
C ASP A 197 -26.47 -18.72 -0.85
N ARG A 198 -25.63 -18.01 -0.09
CA ARG A 198 -24.52 -17.21 -0.63
C ARG A 198 -23.48 -18.09 -1.34
N ARG A 199 -22.99 -17.63 -2.49
CA ARG A 199 -21.99 -18.37 -3.29
C ARG A 199 -20.76 -17.55 -3.67
N GLY A 200 -20.75 -16.27 -3.36
CA GLY A 200 -19.68 -15.36 -3.75
C GLY A 200 -20.08 -13.90 -3.67
N MET A 201 -19.30 -13.07 -4.35
CA MET A 201 -19.46 -11.62 -4.39
C MET A 201 -19.92 -11.14 -5.77
N SER A 202 -20.44 -9.93 -5.84
CA SER A 202 -20.47 -9.12 -7.07
C SER A 202 -19.32 -8.14 -7.02
N LEU A 203 -18.52 -8.04 -8.09
CA LEU A 203 -17.49 -7.02 -8.17
C LEU A 203 -18.11 -5.65 -8.42
N SER A 204 -17.41 -4.62 -7.98
CA SER A 204 -17.79 -3.23 -8.24
C SER A 204 -16.54 -2.38 -8.47
N GLU A 205 -16.78 -1.18 -8.97
CA GLU A 205 -15.84 -0.08 -8.97
C GLU A 205 -16.36 1.06 -8.09
N GLY A 206 -15.45 1.93 -7.69
CA GLY A 206 -15.80 3.12 -6.94
C GLY A 206 -14.58 3.82 -6.39
N ALA A 207 -14.84 4.91 -5.71
CA ALA A 207 -13.85 5.64 -4.96
C ALA A 207 -14.48 6.26 -3.72
N ALA A 208 -13.69 6.38 -2.66
CA ALA A 208 -14.04 7.22 -1.52
C ALA A 208 -12.78 7.90 -1.00
N MET A 209 -12.92 9.18 -0.65
CA MET A 209 -11.84 10.02 -0.13
C MET A 209 -12.31 10.75 1.11
N LEU A 210 -11.39 10.92 2.06
CA LEU A 210 -11.59 11.57 3.35
C LEU A 210 -10.51 12.65 3.50
N LEU A 211 -10.92 13.87 3.79
CA LEU A 211 -10.02 14.90 4.28
C LEU A 211 -9.92 14.75 5.79
N LEU A 212 -8.78 14.24 6.26
CA LEU A 212 -8.49 14.03 7.68
C LEU A 212 -7.66 15.19 8.21
N SER A 213 -7.98 15.69 9.42
CA SER A 213 -7.21 16.76 10.07
C SER A 213 -6.96 16.52 11.54
N SER A 214 -5.79 16.95 12.01
CA SER A 214 -5.45 16.98 13.45
C SER A 214 -6.08 18.19 14.17
N ASN A 215 -6.32 19.27 13.42
CA ASN A 215 -7.07 20.43 13.91
C ASN A 215 -8.57 20.15 13.82
N ARG A 216 -9.32 20.57 14.84
CA ARG A 216 -10.78 20.44 14.88
C ARG A 216 -11.39 21.41 13.86
N PRO A 217 -12.12 20.92 12.83
CA PRO A 217 -12.86 21.79 11.94
C PRO A 217 -14.09 22.38 12.64
N ASP A 218 -14.70 23.42 12.06
CA ASP A 218 -15.93 24.02 12.60
C ASP A 218 -17.08 23.01 12.67
N ASN A 219 -17.22 22.18 11.62
CA ASN A 219 -18.27 21.17 11.49
C ASN A 219 -17.65 19.79 11.17
N PRO A 220 -17.09 19.07 12.16
CA PRO A 220 -16.53 17.74 11.93
C PRO A 220 -17.63 16.75 11.55
N VAL A 221 -17.39 15.97 10.48
CA VAL A 221 -18.32 14.93 10.03
C VAL A 221 -18.37 13.78 11.06
N ALA A 222 -17.19 13.32 11.46
CA ALA A 222 -16.98 12.28 12.47
C ALA A 222 -15.54 12.37 13.00
N GLU A 223 -15.19 11.51 13.96
CA GLU A 223 -13.84 11.37 14.48
C GLU A 223 -13.29 9.96 14.20
N LEU A 224 -12.03 9.90 13.78
CA LEU A 224 -11.31 8.65 13.56
C LEU A 224 -10.56 8.29 14.84
N LEU A 225 -11.13 7.40 15.65
CA LEU A 225 -10.60 7.10 16.98
C LEU A 225 -9.40 6.16 16.94
N GLY A 226 -9.45 5.14 16.09
CA GLY A 226 -8.42 4.11 16.09
C GLY A 226 -8.55 3.14 14.94
N THR A 227 -7.47 2.42 14.69
CA THR A 227 -7.33 1.51 13.56
C THR A 227 -6.41 0.35 13.93
N GLY A 228 -6.78 -0.84 13.49
CA GLY A 228 -6.08 -2.08 13.80
C GLY A 228 -5.82 -2.88 12.53
N LEU A 229 -4.60 -3.39 12.41
CA LEU A 229 -4.18 -4.20 11.27
C LEU A 229 -3.63 -5.55 11.79
N SER A 230 -3.74 -6.60 10.97
CA SER A 230 -3.09 -7.88 11.21
C SER A 230 -2.88 -8.64 9.90
N CYS A 231 -2.12 -9.73 9.97
CA CYS A 231 -1.98 -10.70 8.89
C CYS A 231 -2.40 -12.10 9.36
N ASP A 232 -3.17 -12.82 8.55
CA ASP A 232 -3.53 -14.21 8.85
C ASP A 232 -2.33 -15.16 8.77
N ALA A 233 -1.36 -14.88 7.90
CA ALA A 233 -0.22 -15.76 7.59
C ALA A 233 -0.60 -17.24 7.35
N TYR A 234 -1.79 -17.47 6.77
CA TYR A 234 -2.42 -18.79 6.70
C TYR A 234 -2.51 -19.35 5.27
N HIS A 235 -3.05 -18.56 4.33
CA HIS A 235 -3.23 -18.96 2.95
C HIS A 235 -3.25 -17.73 2.02
N PRO A 236 -2.79 -17.82 0.76
CA PRO A 236 -2.75 -16.66 -0.15
C PRO A 236 -4.11 -16.03 -0.44
N VAL A 237 -5.19 -16.82 -0.43
CA VAL A 237 -6.55 -16.39 -0.82
C VAL A 237 -7.59 -16.59 0.28
N LYS A 238 -7.35 -17.52 1.22
CA LYS A 238 -8.37 -17.92 2.21
C LYS A 238 -8.03 -17.29 3.56
N PRO A 239 -9.03 -16.78 4.28
CA PRO A 239 -8.81 -16.28 5.63
C PRO A 239 -8.48 -17.44 6.57
N HIS A 240 -7.95 -17.11 7.75
CA HIS A 240 -7.80 -18.11 8.81
C HIS A 240 -9.20 -18.65 9.21
N PRO A 241 -9.46 -19.96 9.21
CA PRO A 241 -10.81 -20.53 9.36
C PRO A 241 -11.46 -20.30 10.74
N LYS A 242 -10.67 -19.86 11.72
CA LYS A 242 -11.13 -19.44 13.05
C LYS A 242 -11.15 -17.90 13.23
N GLY A 243 -11.04 -17.14 12.16
CA GLY A 243 -11.10 -15.68 12.20
C GLY A 243 -10.00 -15.01 13.02
N ARG A 244 -8.82 -15.65 13.17
CA ARG A 244 -7.78 -15.18 14.11
C ARG A 244 -7.20 -13.82 13.71
N GLY A 245 -6.88 -13.62 12.43
CA GLY A 245 -6.39 -12.32 11.97
C GLY A 245 -7.49 -11.25 12.04
N ALA A 246 -8.71 -11.55 11.59
CA ALA A 246 -9.85 -10.64 11.74
C ALA A 246 -10.07 -10.20 13.20
N LEU A 247 -10.04 -11.15 14.15
CA LEU A 247 -10.13 -10.88 15.58
C LEU A 247 -8.98 -10.00 16.07
N ALA A 248 -7.74 -10.28 15.65
CA ALA A 248 -6.57 -9.50 16.02
C ALA A 248 -6.65 -8.06 15.51
N ALA A 249 -7.13 -7.84 14.28
CA ALA A 249 -7.33 -6.52 13.70
C ALA A 249 -8.40 -5.73 14.46
N MET A 250 -9.56 -6.34 14.74
CA MET A 250 -10.62 -5.69 15.51
C MET A 250 -10.17 -5.31 16.92
N ARG A 251 -9.50 -6.22 17.65
CA ARG A 251 -8.94 -5.94 18.97
C ARG A 251 -7.87 -4.84 18.94
N ALA A 252 -7.03 -4.83 17.90
CA ALA A 252 -6.05 -3.78 17.71
C ALA A 252 -6.71 -2.42 17.47
N ALA A 253 -7.81 -2.37 16.71
CA ALA A 253 -8.53 -1.13 16.43
C ALA A 253 -9.22 -0.57 17.68
N ILE A 254 -9.90 -1.43 18.45
CA ILE A 254 -10.55 -1.06 19.73
C ILE A 254 -9.50 -0.56 20.73
N ARG A 255 -8.37 -1.26 20.84
CA ARG A 255 -7.25 -0.84 21.71
C ARG A 255 -6.63 0.48 21.26
N ASP A 256 -6.42 0.67 19.96
CA ASP A 256 -5.89 1.91 19.39
C ASP A 256 -6.86 3.09 19.58
N ALA A 257 -8.17 2.83 19.58
CA ALA A 257 -9.22 3.80 19.85
C ALA A 257 -9.34 4.15 21.34
N GLY A 258 -8.85 3.28 22.24
CA GLY A 258 -8.97 3.48 23.68
C GLY A 258 -10.39 3.31 24.23
N ILE A 259 -11.21 2.50 23.55
CA ILE A 259 -12.60 2.24 23.93
C ILE A 259 -12.78 0.78 24.35
N SER A 260 -13.94 0.47 24.92
CA SER A 260 -14.37 -0.89 25.23
C SER A 260 -15.19 -1.50 24.09
N GLU A 261 -15.31 -2.83 24.08
CA GLU A 261 -16.18 -3.53 23.13
C GLU A 261 -17.65 -3.07 23.25
N SER A 262 -18.12 -2.77 24.46
CA SER A 262 -19.48 -2.28 24.73
C SER A 262 -19.77 -0.88 24.19
N ASP A 263 -18.75 -0.11 23.79
CA ASP A 263 -18.94 1.20 23.17
C ASP A 263 -19.35 1.10 21.69
N ILE A 264 -19.26 -0.07 21.06
CA ILE A 264 -19.57 -0.26 19.64
C ILE A 264 -21.08 -0.45 19.43
N ASP A 265 -21.72 0.46 18.71
CA ASP A 265 -23.17 0.39 18.40
C ASP A 265 -23.47 -0.39 17.12
N TYR A 266 -22.55 -0.31 16.15
CA TYR A 266 -22.70 -0.85 14.82
C TYR A 266 -21.39 -1.45 14.29
N ILE A 267 -21.47 -2.61 13.67
CA ILE A 267 -20.37 -3.22 12.93
C ILE A 267 -20.71 -3.17 11.43
N ASN A 268 -19.92 -2.41 10.68
CA ASN A 268 -19.92 -2.47 9.22
C ASN A 268 -19.02 -3.62 8.79
N LEU A 269 -19.64 -4.73 8.40
CA LEU A 269 -18.97 -5.99 8.14
C LEU A 269 -18.16 -5.96 6.85
N HIS A 270 -17.09 -6.77 6.81
CA HIS A 270 -16.45 -7.10 5.56
C HIS A 270 -17.38 -7.93 4.66
N GLY A 271 -18.17 -8.84 5.21
CA GLY A 271 -19.20 -9.68 4.58
C GLY A 271 -19.27 -9.61 3.05
N THR A 272 -18.47 -10.41 2.36
CA THR A 272 -18.39 -10.41 0.89
C THR A 272 -19.45 -11.30 0.26
N GLY A 273 -20.09 -12.17 1.04
CA GLY A 273 -20.93 -13.24 0.51
C GLY A 273 -20.14 -14.47 0.09
N THR A 274 -18.82 -14.50 0.29
CA THR A 274 -18.05 -15.73 0.11
C THR A 274 -18.17 -16.61 1.37
N PRO A 275 -18.38 -17.94 1.23
CA PRO A 275 -18.56 -18.81 2.39
C PRO A 275 -17.43 -18.72 3.42
N ASP A 276 -16.17 -18.72 2.96
CA ASP A 276 -14.99 -18.71 3.83
C ASP A 276 -14.82 -17.37 4.58
N ASN A 277 -15.03 -16.21 3.92
CA ASN A 277 -14.86 -14.91 4.59
C ASN A 277 -15.97 -14.64 5.59
N ASP A 278 -17.23 -14.88 5.21
CA ASP A 278 -18.37 -14.66 6.08
C ASP A 278 -18.28 -15.58 7.32
N LEU A 279 -17.81 -16.82 7.16
CA LEU A 279 -17.55 -17.72 8.28
C LEU A 279 -16.42 -17.21 9.19
N ALA A 280 -15.28 -16.82 8.63
CA ALA A 280 -14.14 -16.33 9.40
C ALA A 280 -14.49 -15.04 10.17
N GLU A 281 -15.21 -14.11 9.55
CA GLU A 281 -15.69 -12.90 10.21
C GLU A 281 -16.70 -13.23 11.32
N ALA A 282 -17.61 -14.17 11.10
CA ALA A 282 -18.54 -14.62 12.13
C ALA A 282 -17.83 -15.26 13.34
N GLU A 283 -16.82 -16.11 13.13
CA GLU A 283 -16.00 -16.66 14.22
C GLU A 283 -15.31 -15.54 15.02
N ALA A 284 -14.77 -14.55 14.33
CA ALA A 284 -14.10 -13.42 14.97
C ALA A 284 -15.07 -12.57 15.80
N ILE A 285 -16.25 -12.24 15.25
CA ILE A 285 -17.28 -11.47 15.96
C ILE A 285 -17.82 -12.24 17.16
N ARG A 286 -18.08 -13.54 17.05
CA ARG A 286 -18.53 -14.36 18.19
C ARG A 286 -17.48 -14.45 19.30
N SER A 287 -16.21 -14.39 18.93
CA SER A 287 -15.10 -14.37 19.89
C SER A 287 -14.88 -13.01 20.54
N LEU A 288 -15.20 -11.92 19.83
CA LEU A 288 -15.07 -10.55 20.31
C LEU A 288 -16.28 -10.11 21.15
N PHE A 289 -17.48 -10.56 20.78
CA PHE A 289 -18.76 -10.23 21.41
C PHE A 289 -19.49 -11.51 21.84
N PRO A 290 -19.06 -12.15 22.94
CA PRO A 290 -19.62 -13.44 23.37
C PRO A 290 -21.08 -13.32 23.80
N ASP A 291 -21.44 -12.23 24.48
CA ASP A 291 -22.75 -12.01 25.09
C ASP A 291 -23.70 -11.27 24.13
N GLU A 292 -23.61 -9.95 24.11
CA GLU A 292 -24.42 -9.08 23.27
C GLU A 292 -23.60 -8.58 22.06
N LYS A 293 -24.14 -8.80 20.86
CA LYS A 293 -23.52 -8.36 19.61
C LYS A 293 -24.13 -7.02 19.18
N PRO A 294 -23.31 -6.04 18.76
CA PRO A 294 -23.82 -4.81 18.17
C PRO A 294 -24.69 -5.09 16.94
N SER A 295 -25.48 -4.09 16.53
CA SER A 295 -26.15 -4.18 15.22
C SER A 295 -25.09 -4.32 14.12
N MET A 296 -25.38 -5.07 13.06
CA MET A 296 -24.39 -5.31 12.02
C MET A 296 -25.02 -5.52 10.66
N SER A 297 -24.30 -5.15 9.61
CA SER A 297 -24.66 -5.46 8.23
C SER A 297 -23.43 -5.31 7.34
N SER A 298 -23.45 -6.01 6.21
CA SER A 298 -22.55 -5.72 5.09
C SER A 298 -23.27 -4.87 4.06
N VAL A 299 -22.58 -3.82 3.61
CA VAL A 299 -23.05 -2.96 2.52
C VAL A 299 -22.81 -3.57 1.13
N LYS A 300 -22.02 -4.65 1.02
CA LYS A 300 -21.59 -5.21 -0.27
C LYS A 300 -22.70 -5.89 -1.07
N GLY A 301 -23.85 -6.19 -0.47
CA GLY A 301 -25.02 -6.64 -1.25
C GLY A 301 -25.67 -5.51 -2.07
N GLY A 302 -25.51 -4.25 -1.62
CA GLY A 302 -25.99 -3.08 -2.35
C GLY A 302 -24.91 -2.47 -3.25
N PHE A 303 -23.69 -2.32 -2.71
CA PHE A 303 -22.58 -1.66 -3.39
C PHE A 303 -21.78 -2.60 -4.30
N GLY A 304 -21.84 -3.92 -4.08
CA GLY A 304 -20.83 -4.84 -4.57
C GLY A 304 -19.49 -4.67 -3.85
N HIS A 305 -18.49 -5.43 -4.29
CA HIS A 305 -17.14 -5.37 -3.74
C HIS A 305 -16.23 -4.50 -4.63
N SER A 306 -15.99 -3.27 -4.19
CA SER A 306 -15.22 -2.23 -4.88
C SER A 306 -13.69 -2.35 -4.73
N LEU A 307 -13.19 -3.58 -4.61
CA LEU A 307 -11.75 -3.89 -4.56
C LEU A 307 -11.02 -3.04 -3.50
N ALA A 308 -9.95 -2.32 -3.87
CA ALA A 308 -9.17 -1.48 -2.96
C ALA A 308 -9.96 -0.32 -2.34
N ALA A 309 -11.02 0.15 -3.00
CA ALA A 309 -11.85 1.25 -2.54
C ALA A 309 -12.84 0.83 -1.42
N ALA A 310 -13.04 -0.48 -1.22
CA ALA A 310 -14.05 -1.01 -0.30
C ALA A 310 -13.90 -0.45 1.12
N GLY A 311 -12.70 -0.56 1.72
CA GLY A 311 -12.45 -0.05 3.08
C GLY A 311 -12.69 1.46 3.24
N ALA A 312 -12.43 2.26 2.20
CA ALA A 312 -12.68 3.69 2.23
C ALA A 312 -14.18 4.01 2.09
N ILE A 313 -14.89 3.32 1.19
CA ILE A 313 -16.35 3.45 1.03
C ILE A 313 -17.06 3.03 2.31
N GLU A 314 -16.64 1.94 2.93
CA GLU A 314 -17.17 1.46 4.22
C GLU A 314 -16.94 2.47 5.35
N THR A 315 -15.80 3.17 5.35
CA THR A 315 -15.53 4.26 6.29
C THR A 315 -16.49 5.43 6.08
N VAL A 316 -16.73 5.85 4.83
CA VAL A 316 -17.72 6.89 4.51
C VAL A 316 -19.13 6.47 4.92
N VAL A 317 -19.54 5.23 4.65
CA VAL A 317 -20.86 4.72 5.06
C VAL A 317 -20.98 4.67 6.59
N SER A 318 -19.90 4.35 7.30
CA SER A 318 -19.87 4.39 8.77
C SER A 318 -20.02 5.82 9.30
N ALA A 319 -19.36 6.80 8.67
CA ALA A 319 -19.54 8.21 8.99
C ALA A 319 -20.97 8.69 8.70
N ILE A 320 -21.57 8.29 7.58
CA ILE A 320 -23.00 8.52 7.26
C ILE A 320 -23.89 7.92 8.36
N SER A 321 -23.58 6.71 8.81
CA SER A 321 -24.38 6.02 9.83
C SER A 321 -24.44 6.82 11.13
N ILE A 322 -23.31 7.44 11.50
CA ILE A 322 -23.18 8.34 12.65
C ILE A 322 -23.92 9.66 12.40
N SER A 323 -23.58 10.39 11.34
CA SER A 323 -24.11 11.74 11.08
C SER A 323 -25.62 11.75 10.82
N ASN A 324 -26.19 10.63 10.37
CA ASN A 324 -27.60 10.52 10.00
C ASN A 324 -28.40 9.59 10.90
N SER A 325 -27.82 9.03 11.97
CA SER A 325 -28.49 8.06 12.87
C SER A 325 -29.18 6.94 12.07
N LEU A 326 -28.42 6.30 11.18
CA LEU A 326 -28.93 5.36 10.19
C LEU A 326 -28.07 4.11 10.16
N ILE A 327 -28.64 2.94 10.43
CA ILE A 327 -27.98 1.66 10.17
C ILE A 327 -28.40 1.12 8.80
N PRO A 328 -27.44 0.84 7.89
CA PRO A 328 -27.71 0.20 6.61
C PRO A 328 -28.40 -1.16 6.74
N ALA A 329 -29.14 -1.56 5.71
CA ALA A 329 -29.58 -2.94 5.59
C ALA A 329 -28.49 -3.83 5.00
N ASN A 330 -28.50 -5.10 5.39
CA ASN A 330 -27.75 -6.18 4.77
C ASN A 330 -28.46 -6.62 3.47
N VAL A 331 -28.44 -5.74 2.48
CA VAL A 331 -29.08 -5.91 1.16
C VAL A 331 -28.69 -7.26 0.53
N GLY A 332 -29.62 -7.90 -0.15
CA GLY A 332 -29.41 -9.20 -0.81
C GLY A 332 -29.59 -10.42 0.09
N CYS A 333 -29.52 -10.28 1.42
CA CYS A 333 -29.85 -11.37 2.34
C CYS A 333 -31.37 -11.47 2.51
N SER A 334 -31.89 -12.69 2.37
CA SER A 334 -33.29 -13.06 2.56
C SER A 334 -33.46 -13.96 3.78
N LEU A 335 -32.53 -14.90 3.97
CA LEU A 335 -32.49 -15.83 5.08
C LEU A 335 -31.05 -15.90 5.63
N PRO A 336 -30.77 -15.28 6.78
CA PRO A 336 -29.46 -15.38 7.41
C PRO A 336 -29.06 -16.83 7.67
N ASP A 337 -27.80 -17.14 7.40
CA ASP A 337 -27.23 -18.45 7.68
C ASP A 337 -27.13 -18.70 9.20
N ALA A 338 -27.93 -19.64 9.69
CA ALA A 338 -27.99 -19.99 11.11
C ALA A 338 -26.65 -20.52 11.66
N ASP A 339 -25.79 -21.09 10.81
CA ASP A 339 -24.49 -21.64 11.23
C ASP A 339 -23.50 -20.52 11.58
N LEU A 340 -23.66 -19.33 10.99
CA LEU A 340 -22.86 -18.15 11.34
C LEU A 340 -23.23 -17.59 12.72
N LYS A 341 -24.46 -17.83 13.19
CA LYS A 341 -25.01 -17.30 14.45
C LYS A 341 -24.85 -15.78 14.57
N LEU A 342 -25.05 -15.08 13.46
CA LEU A 342 -25.13 -13.62 13.38
C LEU A 342 -26.55 -13.21 12.99
N ASN A 343 -26.98 -12.04 13.48
CA ASN A 343 -28.29 -11.47 13.17
C ASN A 343 -28.09 -10.13 12.45
N PRO A 344 -27.96 -10.13 11.11
CA PRO A 344 -27.78 -8.90 10.36
C PRO A 344 -29.05 -8.04 10.34
N VAL A 345 -28.85 -6.72 10.20
CA VAL A 345 -29.94 -5.76 10.07
C VAL A 345 -30.57 -5.91 8.67
N MET A 346 -31.80 -6.42 8.60
CA MET A 346 -32.45 -6.76 7.32
C MET A 346 -33.15 -5.57 6.64
N LYS A 347 -33.39 -4.48 7.39
CA LYS A 347 -34.04 -3.26 6.88
C LYS A 347 -33.32 -2.03 7.42
N PRO A 348 -33.20 -0.94 6.63
CA PRO A 348 -32.54 0.26 7.12
C PRO A 348 -33.24 0.75 8.39
N THR A 349 -32.47 1.03 9.43
CA THR A 349 -33.01 1.34 10.76
C THR A 349 -32.54 2.72 11.19
N GLY A 350 -33.50 3.62 11.49
CA GLY A 350 -33.20 4.94 12.04
C GLY A 350 -33.03 4.86 13.55
N LYS A 351 -31.79 4.78 14.03
CA LYS A 351 -31.46 4.84 15.46
C LYS A 351 -30.13 5.58 15.67
N PRO A 352 -29.91 6.24 16.82
CA PRO A 352 -28.60 6.83 17.12
C PRO A 352 -27.48 5.80 16.98
N VAL A 353 -26.39 6.22 16.34
CA VAL A 353 -25.14 5.45 16.20
C VAL A 353 -24.02 6.38 16.61
N GLU A 354 -23.31 6.03 17.68
CA GLU A 354 -22.27 6.87 18.26
C GLU A 354 -20.87 6.33 17.94
N CYS A 355 -20.71 5.00 17.81
CA CYS A 355 -19.45 4.38 17.44
C CYS A 355 -19.64 3.19 16.49
N VAL A 356 -18.83 3.16 15.44
CA VAL A 356 -18.84 2.13 14.39
C VAL A 356 -17.49 1.43 14.30
N LEU A 357 -17.50 0.10 14.28
CA LEU A 357 -16.37 -0.73 13.90
C LEU A 357 -16.54 -1.18 12.44
N SER A 358 -15.64 -0.76 11.55
CA SER A 358 -15.68 -1.10 10.12
C SER A 358 -14.58 -2.07 9.77
N ASN A 359 -14.92 -3.19 9.14
CA ASN A 359 -14.00 -4.29 8.83
C ASN A 359 -13.70 -4.42 7.32
N SER A 360 -12.43 -4.61 6.97
CA SER A 360 -11.98 -4.81 5.60
C SER A 360 -10.85 -5.84 5.53
N PHE A 361 -11.15 -7.02 4.96
CA PHE A 361 -10.23 -8.16 4.92
C PHE A 361 -9.83 -8.50 3.48
N GLY A 362 -8.54 -8.48 3.18
CA GLY A 362 -7.98 -8.64 1.84
C GLY A 362 -7.23 -9.95 1.63
N PHE A 363 -7.03 -10.30 0.36
CA PHE A 363 -6.14 -11.40 -0.05
C PHE A 363 -4.73 -11.21 0.51
N GLY A 364 -3.97 -12.30 0.60
CA GLY A 364 -2.69 -12.32 1.29
C GLY A 364 -2.83 -12.27 2.81
N GLY A 365 -4.06 -12.41 3.34
CA GLY A 365 -4.35 -12.42 4.77
C GLY A 365 -4.38 -11.04 5.42
N ASN A 366 -4.50 -9.96 4.65
CA ASN A 366 -4.38 -8.59 5.13
C ASN A 366 -5.68 -8.11 5.77
N ASN A 367 -5.72 -7.96 7.09
CA ASN A 367 -6.92 -7.53 7.79
C ASN A 367 -6.77 -6.09 8.30
N ALA A 368 -7.82 -5.28 8.12
CA ALA A 368 -7.91 -3.93 8.65
C ALA A 368 -9.27 -3.70 9.32
N SER A 369 -9.26 -3.04 10.46
CA SER A 369 -10.45 -2.55 11.15
C SER A 369 -10.29 -1.08 11.53
N VAL A 370 -11.35 -0.31 11.35
CA VAL A 370 -11.39 1.15 11.58
C VAL A 370 -12.49 1.47 12.59
N VAL A 371 -12.19 2.28 13.60
CA VAL A 371 -13.15 2.74 14.60
C VAL A 371 -13.44 4.22 14.37
N ILE A 372 -14.71 4.53 14.15
CA ILE A 372 -15.20 5.88 13.83
C ILE A 372 -16.29 6.22 14.84
N ALA A 373 -16.28 7.44 15.38
CA ALA A 373 -17.27 7.84 16.37
C ALA A 373 -17.77 9.27 16.16
N VAL A 374 -18.84 9.61 16.88
CA VAL A 374 -19.30 11.00 17.01
C VAL A 374 -18.17 11.89 17.55
N PRO A 375 -17.95 13.09 16.98
CA PRO A 375 -16.91 13.99 17.44
C PRO A 375 -17.09 14.37 18.91
N GLY A 376 -16.01 14.38 19.68
CA GLY A 376 -16.04 14.92 21.06
C GLY A 376 -16.29 13.90 22.16
N LYS A 377 -16.87 12.74 21.86
CA LYS A 377 -17.36 11.80 22.90
C LYS A 377 -16.25 10.98 23.56
N HIS A 378 -15.34 10.44 22.77
CA HIS A 378 -14.21 9.64 23.26
C HIS A 378 -12.91 10.45 23.11
N CYS A 379 -11.97 10.27 24.03
CA CYS A 379 -10.61 10.78 23.89
C CYS A 379 -9.74 9.62 23.42
N SER A 380 -9.07 9.77 22.27
CA SER A 380 -8.10 8.77 21.81
C SER A 380 -6.86 8.86 22.71
N PRO A 381 -6.46 7.77 23.40
CA PRO A 381 -5.33 7.79 24.31
C PRO A 381 -3.98 7.66 23.58
N ALA A 382 -4.00 7.56 22.25
CA ALA A 382 -2.79 7.26 21.47
C ALA A 382 -1.81 8.47 21.54
N PRO A 383 -0.63 8.29 22.16
CA PRO A 383 0.33 9.38 22.29
C PRO A 383 0.84 9.79 20.90
N SER A 384 1.14 11.09 20.76
CA SER A 384 1.94 11.59 19.64
C SER A 384 3.23 10.77 19.48
N LEU A 385 3.45 10.25 18.27
CA LEU A 385 4.60 9.40 17.93
C LEU A 385 5.70 10.24 17.26
N LYS A 386 6.89 10.25 17.83
CA LYS A 386 8.08 10.75 17.11
C LYS A 386 8.60 9.64 16.20
N MET A 387 8.90 9.97 14.94
CA MET A 387 9.66 9.09 14.06
C MET A 387 11.10 8.98 14.54
N GLU A 388 11.37 7.96 15.36
CA GLU A 388 12.73 7.61 15.74
C GLU A 388 13.38 6.72 14.66
N PRO A 389 14.70 6.81 14.46
CA PRO A 389 15.41 5.92 13.55
C PRO A 389 15.27 4.45 13.96
N MET A 390 15.14 3.57 12.97
CA MET A 390 15.03 2.13 13.20
C MET A 390 16.43 1.50 13.26
N ALA A 391 16.65 0.59 14.21
CA ALA A 391 17.87 -0.19 14.26
C ALA A 391 17.87 -1.23 13.14
N VAL A 392 18.99 -1.31 12.43
CA VAL A 392 19.24 -2.34 11.44
C VAL A 392 19.72 -3.59 12.16
N LEU A 393 18.86 -4.60 12.21
CA LEU A 393 19.15 -5.90 12.83
C LEU A 393 19.81 -6.86 11.85
N GLY A 394 19.47 -6.75 10.57
CA GLY A 394 20.07 -7.50 9.47
C GLY A 394 19.66 -6.90 8.15
N TYR A 395 20.41 -7.19 7.09
CA TYR A 395 20.16 -6.65 5.75
C TYR A 395 20.64 -7.62 4.66
N ALA A 396 20.02 -7.54 3.48
CA ALA A 396 20.44 -8.30 2.32
C ALA A 396 20.04 -7.61 1.01
N CYS A 397 20.79 -7.85 -0.06
CA CYS A 397 20.39 -7.47 -1.41
C CYS A 397 20.59 -8.61 -2.40
N LEU A 398 19.84 -8.53 -3.50
CA LEU A 398 20.00 -9.33 -4.70
C LEU A 398 20.17 -8.38 -5.88
N THR A 399 21.20 -8.61 -6.67
CA THR A 399 21.50 -7.85 -7.89
C THR A 399 21.90 -8.82 -9.01
N GLY A 400 22.17 -8.31 -10.22
CA GLY A 400 22.74 -9.11 -11.30
C GLY A 400 24.08 -9.78 -10.97
N ALA A 401 24.79 -9.31 -9.94
CA ALA A 401 26.04 -9.91 -9.46
C ALA A 401 25.84 -11.06 -8.45
N GLY A 402 24.64 -11.28 -7.91
CA GLY A 402 24.36 -12.30 -6.90
C GLY A 402 23.79 -11.74 -5.59
N ASP A 403 24.05 -12.46 -4.50
CA ASP A 403 23.72 -12.06 -3.12
C ASP A 403 24.51 -10.84 -2.65
N THR A 404 24.29 -10.40 -1.40
CA THR A 404 24.97 -9.25 -0.78
C THR A 404 26.49 -9.38 -0.89
N LYS A 405 27.04 -10.57 -0.62
CA LYS A 405 28.48 -10.81 -0.60
C LYS A 405 29.06 -10.70 -2.01
N SER A 406 28.38 -11.28 -3.00
CA SER A 406 28.78 -11.25 -4.41
C SER A 406 28.65 -9.85 -5.00
N THR A 407 27.60 -9.12 -4.61
CA THR A 407 27.38 -7.71 -4.97
C THR A 407 28.53 -6.85 -4.44
N MET A 408 28.85 -6.95 -3.15
CA MET A 408 29.97 -6.21 -2.54
C MET A 408 31.32 -6.58 -3.17
N ALA A 409 31.56 -7.86 -3.45
CA ALA A 409 32.77 -8.31 -4.12
C ALA A 409 32.91 -7.77 -5.55
N SER A 410 31.80 -7.64 -6.29
CA SER A 410 31.80 -7.03 -7.62
C SER A 410 32.22 -5.56 -7.55
N LEU A 411 31.63 -4.80 -6.62
CA LEU A 411 31.94 -3.37 -6.41
C LEU A 411 33.37 -3.15 -5.94
N LEU A 412 33.88 -3.99 -5.03
CA LEU A 412 35.27 -3.96 -4.58
C LEU A 412 36.27 -4.23 -5.71
N ALA A 413 35.84 -4.95 -6.76
CA ALA A 413 36.62 -5.21 -7.95
C ALA A 413 36.39 -4.17 -9.07
N GLY A 414 35.67 -3.07 -8.79
CA GLY A 414 35.38 -2.00 -9.75
C GLY A 414 34.41 -2.40 -10.86
N ARG A 415 33.60 -3.45 -10.65
CA ARG A 415 32.57 -3.89 -11.59
C ARG A 415 31.19 -3.48 -11.10
N GLY A 416 30.30 -3.17 -12.04
CA GLY A 416 28.87 -2.97 -11.75
C GLY A 416 28.18 -4.27 -11.33
N CYS A 417 26.91 -4.16 -10.97
CA CYS A 417 26.04 -5.27 -10.56
C CYS A 417 24.71 -5.30 -11.33
N LYS A 418 24.69 -4.68 -12.53
CA LYS A 418 23.56 -4.73 -13.47
C LYS A 418 23.25 -6.15 -13.93
N GLY A 419 22.01 -6.37 -14.33
CA GLY A 419 21.51 -7.63 -14.85
C GLY A 419 20.46 -8.28 -13.96
N ALA A 420 20.04 -9.47 -14.36
CA ALA A 420 18.96 -10.21 -13.75
C ALA A 420 19.42 -11.66 -13.54
N LEU A 421 19.35 -12.14 -12.29
CA LEU A 421 19.81 -13.50 -11.98
C LEU A 421 18.88 -14.57 -12.59
N PRO A 422 19.40 -15.73 -13.01
CA PRO A 422 18.58 -16.89 -13.32
C PRO A 422 17.65 -17.26 -12.16
N LEU A 423 16.44 -17.76 -12.46
CA LEU A 423 15.47 -18.13 -11.43
C LEU A 423 16.02 -19.17 -10.44
N GLN A 424 16.90 -20.07 -10.90
CA GLN A 424 17.54 -21.09 -10.08
C GLN A 424 18.46 -20.48 -9.01
N GLU A 425 19.18 -19.40 -9.36
CA GLU A 425 20.05 -18.67 -8.44
C GLU A 425 19.23 -17.95 -7.37
N ILE A 426 18.16 -17.23 -7.77
CA ILE A 426 17.25 -16.54 -6.83
C ILE A 426 16.63 -17.54 -5.85
N SER A 427 16.31 -18.74 -6.34
CA SER A 427 15.59 -19.77 -5.59
C SER A 427 16.50 -20.72 -4.80
N ARG A 428 17.82 -20.48 -4.75
CA ARG A 428 18.80 -21.44 -4.21
C ARG A 428 18.52 -21.84 -2.76
N ASN A 429 17.95 -20.93 -1.97
CA ASN A 429 17.61 -21.15 -0.56
C ASN A 429 16.11 -21.44 -0.35
N LEU A 430 15.35 -21.69 -1.42
CA LEU A 430 13.91 -21.97 -1.36
C LEU A 430 13.62 -23.46 -1.56
N SER A 431 12.64 -24.00 -0.84
CA SER A 431 12.22 -25.39 -1.02
C SER A 431 11.53 -25.61 -2.37
N SER A 432 11.67 -26.80 -2.94
CA SER A 432 11.04 -27.16 -4.23
C SER A 432 9.52 -26.99 -4.22
N GLN A 433 8.87 -27.20 -3.06
CA GLN A 433 7.44 -27.03 -2.87
C GLN A 433 7.01 -25.56 -3.02
N VAL A 434 7.79 -24.64 -2.46
CA VAL A 434 7.56 -23.19 -2.56
C VAL A 434 7.82 -22.72 -4.00
N VAL A 435 8.96 -23.12 -4.58
CA VAL A 435 9.39 -22.71 -5.92
C VAL A 435 8.37 -23.08 -7.00
N ARG A 436 7.71 -24.24 -6.89
CA ARG A 436 6.74 -24.73 -7.90
C ARG A 436 5.57 -23.77 -8.16
N ARG A 437 5.21 -22.92 -7.20
CA ARG A 437 3.98 -22.09 -7.25
C ARG A 437 4.24 -20.60 -7.44
N LEU A 438 5.51 -20.18 -7.44
CA LEU A 438 5.90 -18.77 -7.48
C LEU A 438 6.67 -18.49 -8.77
N LYS A 439 6.49 -17.30 -9.38
CA LYS A 439 7.44 -16.80 -10.39
C LYS A 439 8.39 -15.79 -9.76
N ARG A 440 8.83 -14.79 -10.51
CA ARG A 440 10.09 -14.10 -10.26
C ARG A 440 10.04 -13.16 -9.06
N LEU A 441 9.07 -12.25 -8.96
CA LEU A 441 8.99 -11.27 -7.87
C LEU A 441 8.74 -11.91 -6.49
N PRO A 442 7.80 -12.85 -6.29
CA PRO A 442 7.63 -13.50 -5.00
C PRO A 442 8.88 -14.28 -4.56
N ARG A 443 9.64 -14.87 -5.49
CA ARG A 443 10.91 -15.54 -5.19
C ARG A 443 11.99 -14.54 -4.78
N LEU A 444 12.08 -13.38 -5.46
CA LEU A 444 12.99 -12.30 -5.07
C LEU A 444 12.68 -11.82 -3.65
N ALA A 445 11.43 -11.47 -3.36
CA ALA A 445 11.02 -10.99 -2.04
C ALA A 445 11.31 -12.03 -0.93
N LEU A 446 10.99 -13.30 -1.17
CA LEU A 446 11.23 -14.36 -0.18
C LEU A 446 12.72 -14.64 0.05
N SER A 447 13.51 -14.69 -1.03
CA SER A 447 14.95 -14.90 -0.95
C SER A 447 15.64 -13.75 -0.21
N LEU A 448 15.22 -12.50 -0.47
CA LEU A 448 15.68 -11.31 0.25
C LEU A 448 15.33 -11.35 1.75
N ALA A 449 14.09 -11.71 2.10
CA ALA A 449 13.65 -11.81 3.49
C ALA A 449 14.44 -12.88 4.27
N ILE A 450 14.63 -14.06 3.67
CA ILE A 450 15.44 -15.15 4.25
C ILE A 450 16.88 -14.68 4.47
N ALA A 451 17.52 -14.10 3.46
CA ALA A 451 18.90 -13.63 3.58
C ALA A 451 19.05 -12.52 4.63
N ALA A 452 18.11 -11.58 4.72
CA ALA A 452 18.14 -10.52 5.73
C ALA A 452 17.92 -11.06 7.14
N HIS A 453 17.05 -12.07 7.31
CA HIS A 453 16.85 -12.73 8.60
C HIS A 453 18.07 -13.54 9.03
N GLU A 454 18.66 -14.32 8.12
CA GLU A 454 19.90 -15.06 8.38
C GLU A 454 21.04 -14.11 8.76
N ASN A 455 21.20 -13.00 8.04
CA ASN A 455 22.18 -11.97 8.36
C ASN A 455 21.94 -11.36 9.75
N SER A 456 20.70 -11.28 10.22
CA SER A 456 20.40 -10.74 11.55
C SER A 456 20.86 -11.62 12.71
N GLY A 457 21.10 -12.92 12.47
CA GLY A 457 21.47 -13.89 13.50
C GLY A 457 20.41 -14.10 14.60
N ARG A 458 19.20 -13.55 14.46
CA ARG A 458 18.13 -13.67 15.45
C ARG A 458 17.35 -14.96 15.28
N ALA A 459 16.94 -15.57 16.39
CA ALA A 459 16.11 -16.78 16.36
C ALA A 459 14.64 -16.51 16.01
N VAL A 460 14.12 -15.32 16.37
CA VAL A 460 12.73 -14.94 16.13
C VAL A 460 12.67 -14.04 14.90
N PRO A 461 11.90 -14.42 13.86
CA PRO A 461 11.73 -13.58 12.68
C PRO A 461 10.85 -12.38 12.98
N PRO A 462 10.95 -11.31 12.17
CA PRO A 462 10.03 -10.19 12.20
C PRO A 462 8.55 -10.57 12.18
N SER A 463 7.75 -9.89 13.01
CA SER A 463 6.30 -10.07 13.11
C SER A 463 5.56 -9.40 11.94
N SER A 464 6.19 -8.45 11.27
CA SER A 464 5.59 -7.60 10.23
C SER A 464 6.41 -7.59 8.94
N VAL A 465 5.75 -7.33 7.82
CA VAL A 465 6.31 -7.26 6.46
C VAL A 465 5.86 -5.96 5.78
N PHE A 466 6.83 -5.20 5.28
CA PHE A 466 6.64 -4.01 4.47
C PHE A 466 7.42 -4.18 3.17
N LEU A 467 6.71 -4.13 2.03
CA LEU A 467 7.30 -4.33 0.72
C LEU A 467 6.98 -3.16 -0.20
N GLY A 468 8.00 -2.55 -0.78
CA GLY A 468 7.89 -1.68 -1.94
C GLY A 468 8.13 -2.45 -3.24
N THR A 469 7.29 -2.23 -4.23
CA THR A 469 7.52 -2.63 -5.64
C THR A 469 7.01 -1.52 -6.56
N GLY A 470 7.72 -1.21 -7.64
CA GLY A 470 7.28 -0.17 -8.59
C GLY A 470 6.08 -0.60 -9.43
N TRP A 471 6.10 -1.86 -9.87
CA TRP A 471 5.22 -2.36 -10.94
C TRP A 471 4.48 -3.66 -10.61
N GLY A 472 4.74 -4.26 -9.44
CA GLY A 472 4.18 -5.55 -9.07
C GLY A 472 4.76 -6.73 -9.89
N ALA A 473 4.07 -7.86 -9.86
CA ALA A 473 4.53 -9.11 -10.49
C ALA A 473 4.26 -9.11 -12.00
N LEU A 474 5.21 -8.60 -12.79
CA LEU A 474 5.09 -8.45 -14.24
C LEU A 474 4.88 -9.78 -14.98
N SER A 475 5.55 -10.85 -14.55
CA SER A 475 5.56 -12.17 -15.19
C SER A 475 4.20 -12.85 -15.04
N GLU A 476 3.64 -12.85 -13.84
CA GLU A 476 2.29 -13.31 -13.57
C GLU A 476 1.25 -12.46 -14.28
N THR A 477 1.40 -11.13 -14.25
CA THR A 477 0.50 -10.20 -14.95
C THR A 477 0.50 -10.44 -16.46
N CYS A 478 1.68 -10.63 -17.07
CA CYS A 478 1.84 -10.88 -18.50
C CYS A 478 1.13 -12.17 -18.92
N ASP A 479 1.44 -13.27 -18.24
CA ASP A 479 0.87 -14.59 -18.59
C ASP A 479 -0.64 -14.61 -18.37
N PHE A 480 -1.13 -13.98 -17.30
CA PHE A 480 -2.56 -13.89 -17.02
C PHE A 480 -3.31 -13.10 -18.10
N LEU A 481 -2.81 -11.91 -18.46
CA LEU A 481 -3.43 -11.07 -19.49
C LEU A 481 -3.35 -11.72 -20.87
N ALA A 482 -2.20 -12.30 -21.23
CA ALA A 482 -2.04 -13.02 -22.50
C ALA A 482 -3.07 -14.16 -22.61
N GLY A 483 -3.24 -14.95 -21.54
CA GLY A 483 -4.26 -15.99 -21.48
C GLY A 483 -5.67 -15.45 -21.68
N ILE A 484 -6.03 -14.32 -21.06
CA ILE A 484 -7.34 -13.67 -21.27
C ILE A 484 -7.52 -13.28 -22.74
N PHE A 485 -6.52 -12.66 -23.35
CA PHE A 485 -6.62 -12.18 -24.74
C PHE A 485 -6.73 -13.33 -25.75
N GLU A 486 -5.96 -14.39 -25.57
CA GLU A 486 -5.94 -15.55 -26.48
C GLU A 486 -7.24 -16.34 -26.45
N THR A 487 -7.88 -16.46 -25.28
CA THR A 487 -9.05 -17.32 -25.10
C THR A 487 -10.38 -16.56 -25.09
N GLY A 488 -10.34 -15.22 -25.18
CA GLY A 488 -11.50 -14.37 -24.96
C GLY A 488 -12.05 -14.50 -23.54
N GLY A 489 -11.17 -14.65 -22.55
CA GLY A 489 -11.51 -14.79 -21.14
C GLY A 489 -12.01 -16.18 -20.72
N ARG A 490 -11.77 -17.21 -21.53
CA ARG A 490 -12.07 -18.60 -21.18
C ARG A 490 -10.87 -19.24 -20.47
N PHE A 491 -11.13 -20.02 -19.42
CA PHE A 491 -10.10 -20.73 -18.64
C PHE A 491 -8.95 -19.84 -18.09
N PRO A 492 -9.24 -18.66 -17.50
CA PRO A 492 -8.21 -17.85 -16.84
C PRO A 492 -7.50 -18.66 -15.74
N SER A 493 -6.17 -18.52 -15.65
CA SER A 493 -5.34 -19.25 -14.69
C SER A 493 -5.49 -18.67 -13.27
N PRO A 494 -6.01 -19.45 -12.30
CA PRO A 494 -6.13 -18.98 -10.92
C PRO A 494 -4.78 -18.69 -10.27
N THR A 495 -3.76 -19.47 -10.62
CA THR A 495 -2.40 -19.32 -10.08
C THR A 495 -1.77 -18.02 -10.55
N ASP A 496 -1.90 -17.68 -11.82
CA ASP A 496 -1.33 -16.44 -12.36
C ASP A 496 -2.08 -15.23 -11.83
N PHE A 497 -3.40 -15.30 -11.68
CA PHE A 497 -4.15 -14.22 -11.02
C PHE A 497 -3.67 -13.98 -9.58
N VAL A 498 -3.60 -15.04 -8.76
CA VAL A 498 -3.13 -14.94 -7.36
C VAL A 498 -1.68 -14.45 -7.27
N GLY A 499 -0.83 -14.72 -8.27
CA GLY A 499 0.53 -14.20 -8.28
C GLY A 499 0.64 -12.77 -8.82
N SER A 500 -0.30 -12.31 -9.65
CA SER A 500 -0.32 -10.95 -10.21
C SER A 500 -0.77 -9.85 -9.22
N VAL A 501 -1.38 -10.21 -8.10
CA VAL A 501 -1.76 -9.21 -7.08
C VAL A 501 -0.51 -8.63 -6.42
N HIS A 502 -0.44 -7.29 -6.32
CA HIS A 502 0.74 -6.57 -5.86
C HIS A 502 1.24 -7.01 -4.47
N ASN A 503 0.34 -7.34 -3.54
CA ASN A 503 0.70 -7.82 -2.20
C ASN A 503 1.03 -9.31 -2.11
N GLY A 504 0.93 -10.06 -3.21
CA GLY A 504 1.25 -11.49 -3.26
C GLY A 504 2.64 -11.80 -2.69
N PRO A 505 3.72 -11.12 -3.13
CA PRO A 505 5.07 -11.33 -2.61
C PRO A 505 5.18 -11.10 -1.09
N ALA A 506 4.60 -10.02 -0.55
CA ALA A 506 4.60 -9.74 0.89
C ALA A 506 3.83 -10.82 1.68
N GLY A 507 2.68 -11.25 1.15
CA GLY A 507 1.91 -12.37 1.70
C GLY A 507 2.67 -13.70 1.72
N GLN A 508 3.52 -13.97 0.72
CA GLN A 508 4.39 -15.17 0.73
C GLN A 508 5.46 -15.10 1.83
N VAL A 509 6.04 -13.92 2.05
CA VAL A 509 6.99 -13.70 3.17
C VAL A 509 6.28 -13.90 4.51
N ALA A 510 5.11 -13.30 4.70
CA ALA A 510 4.34 -13.46 5.92
C ALA A 510 3.95 -14.93 6.18
N LEU A 511 3.53 -15.66 5.14
CA LEU A 511 3.23 -17.08 5.22
C LEU A 511 4.46 -17.92 5.60
N HIS A 512 5.63 -17.62 5.03
CA HIS A 512 6.86 -18.35 5.31
C HIS A 512 7.31 -18.19 6.76
N PHE A 513 7.30 -16.96 7.28
CA PHE A 513 7.78 -16.65 8.63
C PHE A 513 6.70 -16.69 9.71
N GLN A 514 5.44 -16.97 9.31
CA GLN A 514 4.28 -16.88 10.20
C GLN A 514 4.15 -15.48 10.83
N SER A 515 4.45 -14.44 10.06
CA SER A 515 4.40 -13.04 10.48
C SER A 515 2.94 -12.56 10.49
N THR A 516 2.33 -12.49 11.68
CA THR A 516 0.91 -12.13 11.85
C THR A 516 0.64 -10.65 12.14
N GLY A 517 1.69 -9.82 12.15
CA GLY A 517 1.62 -8.38 12.37
C GLY A 517 1.17 -7.61 11.13
N PHE A 518 1.80 -6.48 10.85
CA PHE A 518 1.49 -5.69 9.66
C PHE A 518 1.98 -6.40 8.39
N ASN A 519 1.18 -6.43 7.33
CA ASN A 519 1.62 -6.89 6.01
C ASN A 519 1.18 -5.86 4.95
N ILE A 520 2.09 -4.95 4.62
CA ILE A 520 1.81 -3.76 3.81
C ILE A 520 2.64 -3.79 2.54
N THR A 521 1.99 -3.49 1.42
CA THR A 521 2.66 -3.31 0.13
C THR A 521 2.42 -1.91 -0.37
N THR A 522 3.50 -1.22 -0.74
CA THR A 522 3.51 0.12 -1.34
C THR A 522 3.92 0.05 -2.80
N SER A 523 3.30 0.88 -3.64
CA SER A 523 3.56 0.91 -5.09
C SER A 523 3.70 2.33 -5.61
N GLY A 524 4.81 2.98 -5.26
CA GLY A 524 5.15 4.37 -5.56
C GLY A 524 6.14 4.56 -6.71
N GLY A 525 6.32 3.58 -7.60
CA GLY A 525 7.35 3.62 -8.65
C GLY A 525 8.76 3.64 -8.05
N ASP A 526 9.60 4.58 -8.47
CA ASP A 526 11.00 4.69 -8.03
C ASP A 526 11.20 4.95 -6.52
N HIS A 527 10.11 5.26 -5.80
CA HIS A 527 10.13 5.57 -4.37
C HIS A 527 9.37 4.53 -3.54
N SER A 528 9.09 3.35 -4.10
CA SER A 528 8.32 2.30 -3.43
C SER A 528 8.98 1.81 -2.13
N PHE A 529 10.31 1.69 -2.11
CA PHE A 529 11.05 1.32 -0.89
C PHE A 529 10.93 2.37 0.20
N GLU A 530 11.04 3.65 -0.15
CA GLU A 530 10.88 4.76 0.78
C GLU A 530 9.47 4.84 1.35
N GLN A 531 8.45 4.56 0.54
CA GLN A 531 7.07 4.43 1.04
C GLN A 531 6.95 3.27 2.05
N ALA A 532 7.56 2.11 1.76
CA ALA A 532 7.55 0.97 2.68
C ALA A 532 8.29 1.29 4.00
N LEU A 533 9.42 1.99 3.92
CA LEU A 533 10.19 2.45 5.07
C LEU A 533 9.43 3.50 5.88
N MET A 534 8.70 4.41 5.24
CA MET A 534 7.83 5.37 5.92
C MET A 534 6.71 4.65 6.68
N ALA A 535 6.06 3.68 6.03
CA ALA A 535 5.02 2.88 6.67
C ALA A 535 5.55 2.10 7.88
N ALA A 536 6.74 1.52 7.78
CA ALA A 536 7.38 0.83 8.90
C ALA A 536 7.67 1.77 10.08
N HIS A 537 8.22 2.96 9.84
CA HIS A 537 8.45 3.96 10.90
C HIS A 537 7.16 4.37 11.61
N LEU A 538 6.07 4.55 10.87
CA LEU A 538 4.79 4.98 11.42
C LEU A 538 4.11 3.88 12.23
N LEU A 539 4.26 2.62 11.85
CA LEU A 539 3.47 1.52 12.42
C LEU A 539 4.21 0.68 13.46
N THR A 540 5.54 0.58 13.42
CA THR A 540 6.30 -0.23 14.37
C THR A 540 6.38 0.45 15.75
N ARG A 541 5.41 0.14 16.63
CA ARG A 541 5.23 0.69 18.01
C ARG A 541 6.04 -0.07 19.07
N SER A 542 6.11 0.48 20.29
CA SER A 542 7.01 0.02 21.37
C SER A 542 6.59 -1.33 21.95
N GLY A 543 7.57 -2.22 22.12
CA GLY A 543 7.40 -3.59 22.62
C GLY A 543 7.71 -4.60 21.52
N ASP A 544 8.86 -5.30 21.61
CA ASP A 544 9.36 -6.45 20.80
C ASP A 544 9.10 -6.55 19.27
N ASP A 545 8.50 -5.55 18.62
CA ASP A 545 8.17 -5.61 17.20
C ASP A 545 9.39 -5.31 16.31
N SER A 546 9.76 -6.30 15.50
CA SER A 546 10.65 -6.13 14.35
C SER A 546 9.87 -6.35 13.05
N ALA A 547 10.36 -5.73 11.97
CA ALA A 547 9.72 -5.72 10.67
C ALA A 547 10.72 -6.07 9.56
N PHE A 548 10.29 -6.86 8.60
CA PHE A 548 10.92 -6.90 7.29
C PHE A 548 10.55 -5.62 6.54
N VAL A 549 11.53 -4.85 6.08
CA VAL A 549 11.33 -3.68 5.22
C VAL A 549 12.14 -3.85 3.95
N MET A 550 11.45 -3.94 2.82
CA MET A 550 12.03 -4.41 1.56
C MET A 550 11.59 -3.54 0.39
N GLY A 551 12.45 -3.47 -0.62
CA GLY A 551 12.10 -3.00 -1.97
C GLY A 551 12.58 -4.02 -2.98
N ALA A 552 11.70 -4.50 -3.84
CA ALA A 552 12.04 -5.48 -4.88
C ALA A 552 11.21 -5.27 -6.13
N ASP A 553 11.85 -5.43 -7.28
CA ASP A 553 11.22 -5.42 -8.59
C ASP A 553 11.80 -6.53 -9.45
N GLU A 554 10.97 -7.08 -10.31
CA GLU A 554 11.40 -7.99 -11.36
C GLU A 554 11.46 -7.28 -12.70
N SER A 555 12.28 -7.83 -13.60
CA SER A 555 12.31 -7.41 -14.99
C SER A 555 11.55 -8.38 -15.87
N HIS A 556 10.87 -7.85 -16.88
CA HIS A 556 10.15 -8.60 -17.89
C HIS A 556 10.49 -8.07 -19.30
N PRO A 557 10.85 -8.93 -20.27
CA PRO A 557 11.37 -8.51 -21.58
C PRO A 557 10.46 -7.57 -22.39
N ILE A 558 9.14 -7.69 -22.17
CA ILE A 558 8.10 -6.89 -22.83
C ILE A 558 7.62 -5.77 -21.89
N LEU A 559 6.89 -6.15 -20.82
CA LEU A 559 6.25 -5.20 -19.92
C LEU A 559 7.18 -4.14 -19.30
N SER A 560 8.41 -4.48 -18.89
CA SER A 560 9.32 -3.47 -18.33
C SER A 560 9.62 -2.34 -19.32
N LYS A 561 9.75 -2.66 -20.61
CA LYS A 561 9.98 -1.66 -21.66
C LYS A 561 8.74 -0.80 -21.91
N CYS A 562 7.54 -1.37 -21.75
CA CYS A 562 6.30 -0.61 -21.89
C CYS A 562 6.05 0.32 -20.70
N PHE A 563 6.44 -0.08 -19.49
CA PHE A 563 5.98 0.59 -18.26
C PHE A 563 7.03 1.53 -17.67
N ASP A 564 8.30 1.24 -17.86
CA ASP A 564 9.40 2.00 -17.27
C ASP A 564 10.31 2.57 -18.37
N GLU A 565 10.15 3.86 -18.67
CA GLU A 565 10.98 4.58 -19.64
C GLU A 565 12.48 4.56 -19.24
N SER A 566 12.80 4.44 -17.95
CA SER A 566 14.19 4.42 -17.48
C SER A 566 14.92 3.18 -17.98
N VAL A 567 14.21 2.05 -18.07
CA VAL A 567 14.77 0.78 -18.58
C VAL A 567 15.23 0.91 -20.03
N LEU A 568 14.65 1.80 -20.83
CA LEU A 568 15.06 2.03 -22.23
C LEU A 568 16.40 2.75 -22.36
N THR A 569 16.86 3.40 -21.30
CA THR A 569 18.15 4.12 -21.29
C THR A 569 19.35 3.20 -21.03
N ASP A 570 19.09 1.95 -20.63
CA ASP A 570 20.10 0.93 -20.38
C ASP A 570 20.02 -0.21 -21.40
N LYS A 571 21.18 -0.76 -21.77
CA LYS A 571 21.25 -1.95 -22.63
C LYS A 571 20.99 -3.23 -21.84
N ILE A 572 21.26 -3.20 -20.53
CA ILE A 572 21.15 -4.36 -19.64
C ILE A 572 19.87 -4.25 -18.83
N LEU A 573 18.89 -5.09 -19.17
CA LEU A 573 17.69 -5.24 -18.36
C LEU A 573 18.09 -5.81 -16.98
N SER A 574 17.77 -5.07 -15.93
CA SER A 574 18.22 -5.34 -14.57
C SER A 574 17.03 -5.49 -13.63
N ASP A 575 17.18 -6.33 -12.61
CA ASP A 575 16.23 -6.46 -11.52
C ASP A 575 16.89 -6.90 -10.22
N GLY A 576 16.10 -6.93 -9.15
CA GLY A 576 16.61 -7.25 -7.82
C GLY A 576 15.90 -6.48 -6.73
N GLY A 577 16.61 -6.30 -5.62
CA GLY A 577 16.04 -5.59 -4.47
C GLY A 577 16.95 -5.61 -3.25
N GLY A 578 16.50 -4.89 -2.22
CA GLY A 578 17.12 -4.84 -0.89
C GLY A 578 16.08 -5.13 0.18
N ALA A 579 16.52 -5.76 1.27
CA ALA A 579 15.70 -6.09 2.42
C ALA A 579 16.45 -5.81 3.72
N PHE A 580 15.69 -5.43 4.73
CA PHE A 580 16.16 -5.19 6.08
C PHE A 580 15.28 -5.93 7.09
N CYS A 581 15.89 -6.50 8.11
CA CYS A 581 15.24 -6.72 9.40
C CYS A 581 15.45 -5.44 10.22
N LEU A 582 14.38 -4.68 10.44
CA LEU A 582 14.41 -3.46 11.23
C LEU A 582 13.73 -3.69 12.57
N GLY A 583 14.29 -3.11 13.62
CA GLY A 583 13.69 -3.12 14.94
C GLY A 583 13.84 -1.76 15.60
N LYS A 584 13.47 -1.71 16.87
CA LYS A 584 13.74 -0.53 17.69
C LYS A 584 15.18 -0.54 18.14
N GLY A 585 15.83 0.61 18.04
CA GLY A 585 17.17 0.75 18.60
C GLY A 585 17.19 1.23 20.04
N ASN A 586 16.11 1.81 20.58
CA ASN A 586 16.02 2.33 21.95
C ASN A 586 17.21 3.23 22.39
N GLY A 587 17.93 3.82 21.43
CA GLY A 587 19.14 4.61 21.70
C GLY A 587 20.40 3.79 21.95
N GLU A 588 20.36 2.47 21.81
CA GLU A 588 21.52 1.59 21.94
C GLU A 588 22.54 1.82 20.81
N PRO A 589 23.84 1.64 21.07
CA PRO A 589 24.85 1.73 20.02
C PRO A 589 24.59 0.70 18.91
N GLY A 590 24.66 1.14 17.66
CA GLY A 590 24.31 0.26 16.55
C GLY A 590 24.16 0.96 15.21
N LEU A 591 23.79 0.20 14.19
CA LEU A 591 23.47 0.71 12.86
C LEU A 591 21.99 1.10 12.79
N TYR A 592 21.70 2.25 12.20
CA TYR A 592 20.38 2.83 12.11
C TYR A 592 20.05 3.27 10.69
N ILE A 593 18.76 3.23 10.36
CA ILE A 593 18.19 3.75 9.12
C ILE A 593 17.02 4.67 9.46
N ARG A 594 16.85 5.76 8.69
CA ARG A 594 15.62 6.57 8.72
C ARG A 594 15.32 7.19 7.36
N LEU A 595 14.04 7.44 7.08
CA LEU A 595 13.61 8.32 6.01
C LEU A 595 13.47 9.74 6.58
N SER A 596 14.24 10.68 6.06
CA SER A 596 14.32 12.05 6.58
C SER A 596 13.67 13.10 5.69
N PHE A 597 13.41 12.77 4.43
CA PHE A 597 12.78 13.67 3.47
C PHE A 597 12.04 12.88 2.41
N TYR A 598 10.82 13.33 2.06
CA TYR A 598 10.05 12.82 0.95
C TYR A 598 9.04 13.88 0.48
N GLU A 599 9.35 14.55 -0.63
CA GLU A 599 8.51 15.62 -1.17
C GLU A 599 8.39 15.55 -2.70
N ASN A 600 7.26 16.03 -3.21
CA ASN A 600 6.93 16.13 -4.62
C ASN A 600 7.60 17.35 -5.26
N VAL A 601 8.25 17.16 -6.40
CA VAL A 601 8.99 18.23 -7.10
C VAL A 601 8.06 19.18 -7.85
N GLU A 602 7.03 18.65 -8.52
CA GLU A 602 6.11 19.43 -9.36
C GLU A 602 5.42 20.55 -8.56
N ASN A 603 5.09 20.29 -7.29
CA ASN A 603 4.45 21.25 -6.39
C ASN A 603 5.43 22.00 -5.48
N ASN A 604 6.73 21.66 -5.50
CA ASN A 604 7.76 22.32 -4.70
C ASN A 604 9.01 22.68 -5.56
N PRO A 605 9.04 23.86 -6.20
CA PRO A 605 10.21 24.28 -6.98
C PRO A 605 11.48 24.46 -6.12
N GLU A 606 11.32 24.67 -4.80
CA GLU A 606 12.41 24.79 -3.83
C GLU A 606 12.67 23.49 -3.06
N VAL A 607 12.34 22.33 -3.66
CA VAL A 607 12.47 21.01 -3.01
C VAL A 607 13.88 20.73 -2.51
N ILE A 608 14.92 21.15 -3.23
CA ILE A 608 16.32 20.93 -2.80
C ILE A 608 16.73 21.87 -1.65
N SER A 609 16.21 23.10 -1.64
CA SER A 609 16.33 24.02 -0.50
C SER A 609 15.61 23.44 0.73
N SER A 610 14.44 22.83 0.52
CA SER A 610 13.64 22.16 1.56
C SER A 610 14.37 20.92 2.12
N LEU A 611 14.95 20.11 1.24
CA LEU A 611 15.78 18.94 1.59
C LEU A 611 16.96 19.36 2.45
N THR A 612 17.75 20.34 2.00
CA THR A 612 18.95 20.78 2.74
C THR A 612 18.59 21.40 4.08
N GLY A 613 17.50 22.16 4.16
CA GLY A 613 16.95 22.66 5.41
C GLY A 613 16.52 21.53 6.36
N ARG A 614 15.78 20.53 5.87
CA ARG A 614 15.32 19.36 6.66
C ARG A 614 16.49 18.50 7.14
N LEU A 615 17.54 18.40 6.32
CA LEU A 615 18.80 17.76 6.71
C LEU A 615 19.64 18.63 7.65
N GLY A 616 19.14 19.75 8.18
CA GLY A 616 19.81 20.56 9.21
C GLY A 616 20.87 21.53 8.68
N GLY A 617 20.83 21.84 7.38
CA GLY A 617 21.71 22.83 6.75
C GLY A 617 23.10 22.32 6.40
N GLN A 618 23.87 23.20 5.73
CA GLN A 618 25.17 22.89 5.13
C GLN A 618 26.15 22.23 6.11
N ASP A 619 26.33 22.81 7.30
CA ASP A 619 27.35 22.36 8.25
C ASP A 619 27.02 21.00 8.86
N ARG A 620 25.73 20.74 9.12
CA ARG A 620 25.28 19.41 9.56
C ARG A 620 25.45 18.39 8.45
N ILE A 621 25.13 18.71 7.20
CA ILE A 621 25.31 17.78 6.07
C ILE A 621 26.79 17.38 5.91
N LYS A 622 27.71 18.35 5.93
CA LYS A 622 29.17 18.10 5.82
C LYS A 622 29.75 17.26 6.96
N SER A 623 29.28 17.52 8.18
CA SER A 623 29.74 16.82 9.38
C SER A 623 29.09 15.45 9.54
N ALA A 624 27.83 15.30 9.14
CA ALA A 624 27.06 14.07 9.33
C ALA A 624 27.32 13.00 8.28
N TYR A 625 27.63 13.34 7.01
CA TYR A 625 27.71 12.34 5.94
C TYR A 625 29.10 12.24 5.31
N GLY A 626 29.61 11.01 5.21
CA GLY A 626 30.88 10.66 4.57
C GLY A 626 30.71 10.24 3.11
N ALA A 627 29.48 9.98 2.66
CA ALA A 627 29.16 9.64 1.27
C ALA A 627 27.71 10.01 0.93
N VAL A 628 27.46 10.23 -0.36
CA VAL A 628 26.12 10.32 -0.93
C VAL A 628 25.96 9.25 -2.02
N LEU A 629 24.96 8.38 -1.88
CA LEU A 629 24.51 7.48 -2.93
C LEU A 629 23.29 8.11 -3.58
N THR A 630 23.43 8.58 -4.82
CA THR A 630 22.36 9.28 -5.54
C THR A 630 21.77 8.40 -6.64
N GLY A 631 20.46 8.51 -6.87
CA GLY A 631 19.76 7.80 -7.92
C GLY A 631 18.92 8.73 -8.75
N MET A 632 19.17 8.71 -10.05
CA MET A 632 18.47 9.52 -11.04
C MET A 632 17.89 8.56 -12.08
N PRO A 633 16.57 8.27 -12.04
CA PRO A 633 15.94 7.40 -13.01
C PRO A 633 16.24 7.85 -14.44
N GLY A 634 16.54 6.91 -15.34
CA GLY A 634 16.87 7.21 -16.73
C GLY A 634 15.87 8.13 -17.43
N ALA A 635 14.57 7.97 -17.15
CA ALA A 635 13.48 8.76 -17.75
C ALA A 635 13.51 10.25 -17.38
N CYS A 636 14.09 10.62 -16.23
CA CYS A 636 14.17 12.01 -15.74
C CYS A 636 15.59 12.38 -15.30
N ARG A 637 16.60 11.76 -15.93
CA ARG A 637 18.01 11.91 -15.54
C ARG A 637 18.49 13.36 -15.62
N ARG A 638 18.04 14.13 -16.61
CA ARG A 638 18.39 15.55 -16.75
C ARG A 638 17.87 16.37 -15.57
N GLU A 639 16.59 16.23 -15.23
CA GLU A 639 16.01 16.91 -14.06
C GLU A 639 16.71 16.47 -12.77
N GLY A 640 17.02 15.18 -12.64
CA GLY A 640 17.76 14.64 -11.50
C GLY A 640 19.18 15.21 -11.39
N GLU A 641 19.90 15.40 -12.49
CA GLU A 641 21.23 16.00 -12.50
C GLU A 641 21.18 17.48 -12.08
N GLU A 642 20.18 18.25 -12.53
CA GLU A 642 19.97 19.64 -12.11
C GLU A 642 19.67 19.73 -10.61
N GLN A 643 18.76 18.88 -10.11
CA GLN A 643 18.45 18.75 -8.69
C GLN A 643 19.69 18.42 -7.87
N PHE A 644 20.52 17.50 -8.37
CA PHE A 644 21.73 17.06 -7.69
C PHE A 644 22.80 18.15 -7.65
N GLN A 645 23.04 18.87 -8.75
CA GLN A 645 23.97 20.01 -8.77
C GLN A 645 23.53 21.10 -7.80
N ARG A 646 22.22 21.36 -7.72
CA ARG A 646 21.67 22.29 -6.73
C ARG A 646 21.94 21.81 -5.30
N PHE A 647 21.81 20.51 -5.03
CA PHE A 647 22.11 19.93 -3.72
C PHE A 647 23.58 20.09 -3.37
N LEU A 648 24.50 19.75 -4.29
CA LEU A 648 25.94 19.91 -4.07
C LEU A 648 26.31 21.37 -3.78
N SER A 649 25.71 22.32 -4.48
CA SER A 649 25.93 23.75 -4.27
C SER A 649 25.46 24.20 -2.88
N LEU A 650 24.25 23.80 -2.45
CA LEU A 650 23.69 24.21 -1.16
C LEU A 650 24.31 23.48 0.04
N ALA A 651 24.70 22.21 -0.14
CA ALA A 651 25.35 21.41 0.88
C ALA A 651 26.87 21.66 0.95
N ALA A 652 27.45 22.25 -0.11
CA ALA A 652 28.90 22.34 -0.34
C ALA A 652 29.60 20.99 -0.05
N PHE A 653 29.02 19.91 -0.58
CA PHE A 653 29.41 18.54 -0.26
C PHE A 653 30.60 18.10 -1.13
N GLU A 654 31.71 17.71 -0.50
CA GLU A 654 32.97 17.36 -1.17
C GLU A 654 33.35 15.88 -1.05
N ASN A 655 32.62 15.10 -0.24
CA ASN A 655 32.89 13.67 -0.07
C ASN A 655 32.35 12.86 -1.27
N PRO A 656 32.69 11.57 -1.40
CA PRO A 656 32.30 10.77 -2.55
C PRO A 656 30.81 10.74 -2.82
N VAL A 657 30.49 10.80 -4.12
CA VAL A 657 29.16 10.69 -4.67
C VAL A 657 29.12 9.47 -5.58
N ILE A 658 28.14 8.60 -5.37
CA ILE A 658 27.99 7.34 -6.10
C ILE A 658 26.61 7.31 -6.74
N ASP A 659 26.54 7.22 -8.08
CA ASP A 659 25.28 6.99 -8.78
C ASP A 659 24.93 5.50 -8.72
N TYR A 660 23.99 5.13 -7.85
CA TYR A 660 23.68 3.72 -7.60
C TYR A 660 22.94 3.06 -8.77
N ARG A 661 22.24 3.82 -9.63
CA ARG A 661 21.57 3.27 -10.82
C ARG A 661 22.56 2.92 -11.92
N ARG A 662 23.69 3.64 -12.00
CA ARG A 662 24.82 3.22 -12.86
C ARG A 662 25.47 1.92 -12.40
N LEU A 663 25.36 1.57 -11.12
CA LEU A 663 25.92 0.33 -10.56
C LEU A 663 24.95 -0.84 -10.69
N ALA A 664 23.73 -0.69 -10.14
CA ALA A 664 22.74 -1.76 -10.01
C ALA A 664 21.84 -1.92 -11.24
N GLY A 665 21.71 -0.89 -12.07
CA GLY A 665 20.84 -0.86 -13.24
C GLY A 665 19.54 -0.09 -12.98
N GLU A 666 18.74 0.03 -14.03
CA GLU A 666 17.47 0.77 -14.00
C GLU A 666 16.32 -0.18 -13.64
N PHE A 667 15.84 -0.05 -12.40
CA PHE A 667 14.59 -0.59 -11.90
C PHE A 667 14.11 0.23 -10.70
N ALA A 668 12.80 0.24 -10.46
CA ALA A 668 12.14 1.14 -9.52
C ALA A 668 12.71 1.08 -8.09
N SER A 669 12.78 -0.10 -7.48
CA SER A 669 13.27 -0.29 -6.10
C SER A 669 14.79 -0.35 -5.97
N SER A 670 15.55 0.21 -6.92
CA SER A 670 17.02 0.25 -6.86
C SER A 670 17.55 1.05 -5.65
N SER A 671 16.76 1.97 -5.09
CA SER A 671 17.06 2.67 -3.83
C SER A 671 17.20 1.72 -2.64
N ALA A 672 16.49 0.58 -2.62
CA ALA A 672 16.63 -0.44 -1.58
C ALA A 672 18.01 -1.11 -1.62
N VAL A 673 18.54 -1.39 -2.83
CA VAL A 673 19.91 -1.89 -2.99
C VAL A 673 20.91 -0.84 -2.50
N ALA A 674 20.71 0.43 -2.87
CA ALA A 674 21.58 1.52 -2.41
C ALA A 674 21.61 1.65 -0.88
N ALA A 675 20.46 1.52 -0.21
CA ALA A 675 20.39 1.50 1.25
C ALA A 675 21.15 0.31 1.86
N VAL A 676 21.08 -0.86 1.24
CA VAL A 676 21.85 -2.04 1.69
C VAL A 676 23.35 -1.83 1.51
N LEU A 677 23.77 -1.24 0.39
CA LEU A 677 25.18 -0.89 0.18
C LEU A 677 25.66 0.13 1.22
N ALA A 678 24.84 1.13 1.54
CA ALA A 678 25.13 2.09 2.60
C ALA A 678 25.30 1.40 3.96
N ALA A 679 24.45 0.42 4.31
CA ALA A 679 24.59 -0.39 5.51
C ALA A 679 25.92 -1.18 5.53
N GLY A 680 26.27 -1.82 4.41
CA GLY A 680 27.55 -2.52 4.26
C GLY A 680 28.76 -1.59 4.41
N PHE A 681 28.73 -0.37 3.85
CA PHE A 681 29.81 0.61 4.01
C PHE A 681 29.94 1.05 5.47
N MET A 682 28.81 1.26 6.16
CA MET A 682 28.80 1.61 7.59
C MET A 682 29.28 0.46 8.48
N GLU A 683 29.11 -0.79 8.06
CA GLU A 683 29.61 -1.97 8.78
C GLU A 683 31.13 -2.13 8.63
N GLU A 684 31.64 -1.97 7.40
CA GLU A 684 33.08 -1.99 7.09
C GLU A 684 33.82 -0.73 7.54
N GLY A 685 33.10 0.35 7.85
CA GLY A 685 33.64 1.65 8.25
C GLY A 685 34.31 2.44 7.12
N LYS A 686 34.15 2.01 5.86
CA LYS A 686 34.81 2.58 4.68
C LYS A 686 34.01 2.35 3.40
N ILE A 687 34.23 3.21 2.42
CA ILE A 687 33.70 3.11 1.07
C ILE A 687 34.70 2.34 0.19
N PRO A 688 34.27 1.40 -0.67
CA PRO A 688 35.13 0.72 -1.63
C PRO A 688 35.93 1.69 -2.51
N GLY A 689 37.24 1.46 -2.63
CA GLY A 689 38.14 2.34 -3.40
C GLY A 689 37.74 2.58 -4.85
N PRO A 690 37.29 1.56 -5.62
CA PRO A 690 36.82 1.77 -6.98
C PRO A 690 35.58 2.65 -7.12
N LEU A 691 34.83 2.88 -6.03
CA LEU A 691 33.70 3.81 -5.99
C LEU A 691 34.13 5.23 -5.58
N CYS A 692 35.44 5.44 -5.39
CA CYS A 692 36.09 6.69 -4.98
C CYS A 692 37.26 6.98 -5.93
N SER A 693 38.35 7.58 -5.42
CA SER A 693 39.59 7.89 -6.13
C SER A 693 40.55 6.69 -6.29
N GLY A 694 40.05 5.46 -6.16
CA GLY A 694 40.83 4.21 -6.28
C GLY A 694 41.34 3.64 -4.95
N GLN A 695 41.37 4.41 -3.87
CA GLN A 695 41.70 3.95 -2.51
C GLN A 695 40.46 3.89 -1.62
N PRO A 696 40.30 2.88 -0.75
CA PRO A 696 39.18 2.84 0.20
C PRO A 696 39.14 4.09 1.09
N LEU A 697 37.98 4.75 1.17
CA LEU A 697 37.83 5.98 1.95
C LEU A 697 37.16 5.69 3.29
N PRO A 698 37.79 5.99 4.45
CA PRO A 698 37.17 5.77 5.75
C PRO A 698 36.01 6.73 5.99
N LEU A 699 34.94 6.24 6.61
CA LEU A 699 33.75 7.04 6.94
C LEU A 699 33.93 7.88 8.22
N ASN A 700 34.89 7.54 9.09
CA ASN A 700 35.25 8.30 10.30
C ASN A 700 34.04 8.66 11.18
N GLY A 701 33.11 7.73 11.36
CA GLY A 701 31.89 7.93 12.16
C GLY A 701 30.77 8.70 11.47
N LYS A 702 30.98 9.21 10.25
CA LYS A 702 29.94 9.82 9.44
C LYS A 702 29.01 8.76 8.83
N GLY A 703 27.74 9.11 8.67
CA GLY A 703 26.74 8.30 7.98
C GLY A 703 26.86 8.34 6.46
N VAL A 704 25.98 7.60 5.80
CA VAL A 704 25.79 7.58 4.35
C VAL A 704 24.39 8.06 4.03
N LEU A 705 24.27 8.99 3.08
CA LEU A 705 22.99 9.52 2.62
C LEU A 705 22.61 8.88 1.30
N VAL A 706 21.44 8.25 1.22
CA VAL A 706 20.85 7.76 -0.03
C VAL A 706 19.82 8.77 -0.51
N LEU A 707 20.06 9.38 -1.68
CA LEU A 707 19.20 10.39 -2.30
C LEU A 707 18.52 9.83 -3.54
N GLY A 708 17.19 9.77 -3.52
CA GLY A 708 16.38 9.55 -4.72
C GLY A 708 15.98 10.90 -5.33
N LEU A 709 16.20 11.07 -6.63
CA LEU A 709 15.91 12.30 -7.37
C LEU A 709 14.95 12.00 -8.55
N GLY A 710 14.32 13.04 -9.11
CA GLY A 710 13.36 12.91 -10.20
C GLY A 710 12.03 13.59 -9.89
N LYS A 711 10.91 12.84 -10.01
CA LYS A 711 9.55 13.36 -9.76
C LYS A 711 9.28 13.64 -8.28
N PHE A 712 9.88 12.85 -7.41
CA PHE A 712 9.99 13.11 -5.99
C PHE A 712 11.44 13.12 -5.57
N VAL A 713 11.73 13.85 -4.50
CA VAL A 713 13.04 13.83 -3.85
C VAL A 713 12.88 13.10 -2.52
N THR A 714 13.70 12.06 -2.32
CA THR A 714 13.74 11.27 -1.10
C THR A 714 15.14 11.32 -0.48
N ALA A 715 15.21 11.22 0.85
CA ALA A 715 16.48 11.10 1.57
C ALA A 715 16.39 10.04 2.67
N VAL A 716 17.14 8.97 2.50
CA VAL A 716 17.31 7.92 3.50
C VAL A 716 18.70 8.04 4.11
N GLU A 717 18.76 8.15 5.44
CA GLU A 717 20.02 8.20 6.18
C GLU A 717 20.33 6.82 6.75
N VAL A 718 21.57 6.36 6.56
CA VAL A 718 22.13 5.16 7.21
C VAL A 718 23.34 5.58 8.03
N PHE A 719 23.32 5.34 9.34
CA PHE A 719 24.33 5.89 10.25
C PHE A 719 24.49 5.04 11.51
N ARG A 720 25.58 5.25 12.26
CA ARG A 720 25.78 4.61 13.56
C ARG A 720 25.45 5.58 14.70
N ARG A 721 24.85 5.05 15.77
CA ARG A 721 24.71 5.75 17.06
C ARG A 721 25.63 5.15 18.10
#